data_AF-A0ABD2YIG5-F1
#
_entry.id   AF-A0ABD2YIG5-F1
#
_cell.length_a   1.000
_cell.length_b   1.000
_cell.length_c   1.000
_cell.angle_alpha   90.00
_cell.angle_beta   90.00
_cell.angle_gamma   90.00
#
_symmetry.space_group_name_H-M   'P 1'
#
loop_
_entity.id
_entity.type
_entity.pdbx_description
1 polymer ?
#
loop_
_entity_poly.entity_id
_entity_poly.type
_entity_poly.pdbx_seq_one_letter_code
_entity_poly.pdbx_strand_id
1 'polypeptide(L)'
;MESNSVSKVLIFLFSIALLMGAQLILCSVTYDNKAIIINGQRRILISGSIHYPRSTPDMWEDLIMKAKNAGLDVIDTYVFWNIHEPTQGNYNFEGRYDLVSFIKTVQKLGLYVHLRIGPYVCAEWNFGGFPVWLKYIPGISFRTDNEPFEAEMQKFTQKIVGMMKSEGLYESQGGPIILSQIENEYGPAAKKLGADGAAYLKWAAGMAVGLNTGVPWVMCKEDDAPDPIINACNGFYCDTFLPNKPYKPTLWTEAWSGWFTQFGGAINQRPVQDLAFAVARFIQRGGSMVNYYMYHGGTNFGRTAGGPFITTSYDYDAPIDEYGLLRQPKYGHLKELHRAIKMSEPALISSDPTIISLGSFQEAHVFSSAKGNCAAFLANYDSNSAARVMFNNMHYNLPPWSISILPNCKNVVFNTANVGTQTSRMQMLSTTTQPNSWETYGEDISSLEDSSTLTAVGLLEQLNITRDNSDYLWYMTSIDISSSESFFRGGQKPTLFVQSRGHAVHVFINGQLSGSAYGTREDMRVRFNGPVNFLPGTNRIALLSIAVGLPNNGIHFETWNLGVLGPVVVHGLDHGDKDLSWQKWTYKVGLKGESMNLVSPDGVSKVDWIPGSLVTQSQQPLRWYKAYFDAPMDNEPLALDMKSMGKGQVWINGQSIGRYWTISANGSCGICQYSGTFQASKCQLGCGQPTQSWYHVPRSWLKPTQNLLVLFEELGGDASKISLVKRTTASVCASAHENRASMVDWHIDSNGEGTMLRQPKIQLQCAPGQSISTIKFASFGTPSGPCGAFQQGTCHAESSQAVIEKMCIGQETCRVTASKSYFGSDPCPSQLKRLYVEAVCFP
;
A
#
# COMPACT_ATOMS: atom_id res chain seq x y z
N MET A 1 65.46 43.34 -8.01
CA MET A 1 64.06 43.32 -8.45
C MET A 1 63.94 42.22 -9.47
N GLU A 2 63.12 41.19 -9.21
CA GLU A 2 62.71 40.09 -10.13
C GLU A 2 62.69 38.74 -9.38
N SER A 3 61.71 38.54 -8.49
CA SER A 3 61.34 37.19 -8.04
C SER A 3 59.91 37.11 -7.48
N ASN A 4 59.29 38.24 -7.12
CA ASN A 4 57.92 38.28 -6.57
C ASN A 4 56.78 38.34 -7.61
N SER A 5 57.08 38.38 -8.92
CA SER A 5 56.04 38.52 -9.96
C SER A 5 55.46 37.18 -10.42
N VAL A 6 56.27 36.11 -10.46
CA VAL A 6 55.83 34.82 -11.02
C VAL A 6 54.89 34.06 -10.07
N SER A 7 55.10 34.18 -8.76
CA SER A 7 54.26 33.50 -7.74
C SER A 7 52.83 34.06 -7.68
N LYS A 8 52.66 35.38 -7.88
CA LYS A 8 51.33 36.01 -7.90
C LYS A 8 50.53 35.65 -9.16
N VAL A 9 51.21 35.48 -10.29
CA VAL A 9 50.56 35.06 -11.56
C VAL A 9 50.13 33.59 -11.49
N LEU A 10 50.93 32.70 -10.90
CA LEU A 10 50.52 31.31 -10.68
C LEU A 10 49.34 31.18 -9.70
N ILE A 11 49.31 31.94 -8.61
CA ILE A 11 48.19 31.93 -7.66
C ILE A 11 46.92 32.50 -8.31
N PHE A 12 47.05 33.54 -9.16
CA PHE A 12 45.92 34.11 -9.90
C PHE A 12 45.39 33.15 -10.97
N LEU A 13 46.28 32.47 -11.71
CA LEU A 13 45.89 31.42 -12.68
C LEU A 13 45.29 30.19 -12.01
N PHE A 14 45.78 29.79 -10.83
CA PHE A 14 45.19 28.70 -10.06
C PHE A 14 43.82 29.08 -9.47
N SER A 15 43.63 30.35 -9.11
CA SER A 15 42.34 30.90 -8.67
C SER A 15 41.34 30.99 -9.83
N ILE A 16 41.79 31.38 -11.03
CA ILE A 16 40.97 31.35 -12.26
C ILE A 16 40.68 29.92 -12.69
N ALA A 17 41.61 28.97 -12.53
CA ALA A 17 41.36 27.55 -12.79
C ALA A 17 40.38 26.93 -11.76
N LEU A 18 40.40 27.39 -10.50
CA LEU A 18 39.36 27.03 -9.51
C LEU A 18 38.00 27.68 -9.83
N LEU A 19 37.99 28.92 -10.32
CA LEU A 19 36.78 29.65 -10.74
C LEU A 19 36.21 29.14 -12.09
N MET A 20 37.04 28.64 -13.00
CA MET A 20 36.65 27.96 -14.24
C MET A 20 36.37 26.47 -14.03
N GLY A 21 36.81 25.90 -12.90
CA GLY A 21 36.48 24.55 -12.44
C GLY A 21 35.11 24.43 -11.77
N ALA A 22 34.38 25.54 -11.62
CA ALA A 22 32.95 25.50 -11.41
C ALA A 22 32.31 25.03 -12.72
N GLN A 23 32.19 23.72 -12.92
CA GLN A 23 31.20 23.19 -13.85
C GLN A 23 29.89 23.92 -13.54
N LEU A 24 29.34 24.63 -14.53
CA LEU A 24 27.96 25.10 -14.47
C LEU A 24 27.14 23.87 -14.09
N ILE A 25 26.69 23.80 -12.83
CA ILE A 25 25.78 22.77 -12.38
C ILE A 25 24.49 23.09 -13.12
N LEU A 26 24.32 22.50 -14.30
CA LEU A 26 23.07 22.49 -15.02
C LEU A 26 22.11 21.66 -14.19
N CYS A 27 21.31 22.32 -13.36
CA CYS A 27 20.11 21.78 -12.72
C CYS A 27 18.99 21.78 -13.76
N SER A 28 18.84 20.66 -14.48
CA SER A 28 17.84 20.54 -15.53
C SER A 28 17.33 19.11 -15.64
N VAL A 29 16.01 18.97 -15.74
CA VAL A 29 15.36 17.70 -16.11
C VAL A 29 14.64 17.86 -17.44
N THR A 30 15.03 17.02 -18.41
CA THR A 30 14.40 16.92 -19.73
C THR A 30 14.17 15.45 -20.08
N TYR A 31 13.79 15.15 -21.31
CA TYR A 31 13.62 13.78 -21.79
C TYR A 31 13.85 13.69 -23.29
N ASP A 32 14.09 12.47 -23.77
CA ASP A 32 14.05 12.12 -25.18
C ASP A 32 13.33 10.78 -25.38
N ASN A 33 13.42 10.22 -26.60
CA ASN A 33 12.81 8.94 -26.93
C ASN A 33 13.28 7.78 -26.05
N LYS A 34 14.42 7.93 -25.37
CA LYS A 34 15.07 6.86 -24.64
C LYS A 34 14.80 6.91 -23.16
N ALA A 35 14.95 8.08 -22.53
CA ALA A 35 14.90 8.19 -21.08
C ALA A 35 14.62 9.63 -20.61
N ILE A 36 14.35 9.75 -19.30
CA ILE A 36 14.52 11.01 -18.58
C ILE A 36 16.02 11.36 -18.55
N ILE A 37 16.32 12.64 -18.78
CA ILE A 37 17.66 13.20 -18.76
C ILE A 37 17.75 14.12 -17.55
N ILE A 38 18.62 13.78 -16.60
CA ILE A 38 18.88 14.59 -15.40
C ILE A 38 20.30 15.12 -15.52
N ASN A 39 20.45 16.44 -15.53
CA ASN A 39 21.73 17.14 -15.57
C ASN A 39 22.61 16.68 -16.75
N GLY A 40 21.97 16.54 -17.92
CA GLY A 40 22.59 16.11 -19.17
C GLY A 40 22.82 14.61 -19.30
N GLN A 41 22.42 13.79 -18.32
CA GLN A 41 22.62 12.35 -18.34
C GLN A 41 21.30 11.58 -18.41
N ARG A 42 21.15 10.73 -19.44
CA ARG A 42 20.06 9.73 -19.50
C ARG A 42 20.19 8.75 -18.33
N ARG A 43 19.06 8.40 -17.71
CA ARG A 43 19.02 7.47 -16.56
C ARG A 43 17.95 6.41 -16.74
N ILE A 44 18.26 5.18 -16.31
CA ILE A 44 17.24 4.15 -16.07
C ILE A 44 16.80 4.27 -14.62
N LEU A 45 15.63 4.86 -14.40
CA LEU A 45 15.15 5.23 -13.06
C LEU A 45 14.37 4.08 -12.42
N ILE A 46 14.79 3.69 -11.22
CA ILE A 46 14.08 2.72 -10.38
C ILE A 46 13.39 3.49 -9.26
N SER A 47 12.07 3.44 -9.21
CA SER A 47 11.23 4.22 -8.32
C SER A 47 10.40 3.33 -7.39
N GLY A 48 9.99 3.85 -6.25
CA GLY A 48 9.05 3.16 -5.36
C GLY A 48 8.13 4.10 -4.61
N SER A 49 6.85 3.72 -4.52
CA SER A 49 5.82 4.52 -3.88
C SER A 49 5.89 4.38 -2.35
N ILE A 50 5.98 5.52 -1.66
CA ILE A 50 5.88 5.65 -0.20
C ILE A 50 4.97 6.85 0.07
N HIS A 51 3.73 6.60 0.49
CA HIS A 51 2.78 7.67 0.78
C HIS A 51 3.00 8.22 2.19
N TYR A 52 3.45 9.48 2.29
CA TYR A 52 3.78 10.13 3.56
C TYR A 52 2.69 10.02 4.64
N PRO A 53 1.37 10.12 4.36
CA PRO A 53 0.34 10.02 5.41
C PRO A 53 0.07 8.60 5.91
N ARG A 54 0.59 7.57 5.21
CA ARG A 54 0.41 6.15 5.57
C ARG A 54 1.49 5.61 6.50
N SER A 55 2.41 6.48 6.93
CA SER A 55 3.45 6.22 7.92
C SER A 55 3.63 7.48 8.80
N THR A 56 4.37 7.38 9.90
CA THR A 56 4.64 8.55 10.75
C THR A 56 5.95 9.23 10.35
N PRO A 57 6.15 10.53 10.69
CA PRO A 57 7.40 11.22 10.46
C PRO A 57 8.64 10.48 10.96
N ASP A 58 8.54 9.82 12.12
CA ASP A 58 9.63 9.03 12.70
C ASP A 58 10.00 7.79 11.87
N MET A 59 9.09 7.29 11.05
CA MET A 59 9.34 6.15 10.15
C MET A 59 9.98 6.58 8.83
N TRP A 60 9.74 7.81 8.35
CA TRP A 60 10.08 8.21 6.99
C TRP A 60 11.56 8.02 6.65
N GLU A 61 12.47 8.47 7.53
CA GLU A 61 13.91 8.35 7.27
C GLU A 61 14.35 6.89 7.12
N ASP A 62 13.87 6.00 8.00
CA ASP A 62 14.18 4.56 7.94
C ASP A 62 13.58 3.89 6.69
N LEU A 63 12.32 4.20 6.35
CA LEU A 63 11.66 3.68 5.15
C LEU A 63 12.39 4.11 3.86
N ILE A 64 12.75 5.39 3.75
CA ILE A 64 13.46 5.94 2.59
C ILE A 64 14.89 5.39 2.55
N MET A 65 15.54 5.19 3.70
CA MET A 65 16.87 4.58 3.76
C MET A 65 16.84 3.12 3.29
N LYS A 66 15.81 2.35 3.65
CA LYS A 66 15.59 0.99 3.12
C LYS A 66 15.37 1.00 1.61
N ALA A 67 14.56 1.93 1.10
CA ALA A 67 14.40 2.13 -0.34
C ALA A 67 15.73 2.43 -1.06
N LYS A 68 16.52 3.38 -0.54
CA LYS A 68 17.87 3.68 -1.05
C LYS A 68 18.78 2.45 -1.03
N ASN A 69 18.80 1.73 0.08
CA ASN A 69 19.63 0.53 0.26
C ASN A 69 19.23 -0.62 -0.67
N ALA A 70 18.02 -0.60 -1.22
CA ALA A 70 17.58 -1.51 -2.25
C ALA A 70 17.97 -1.07 -3.67
N GLY A 71 18.51 0.13 -3.85
CA GLY A 71 18.89 0.66 -5.17
C GLY A 71 17.79 1.40 -5.90
N LEU A 72 16.79 1.95 -5.19
CA LEU A 72 15.88 2.93 -5.77
C LEU A 72 16.64 4.24 -6.00
N ASP A 73 16.31 4.93 -7.09
CA ASP A 73 16.75 6.28 -7.43
C ASP A 73 15.70 7.34 -7.05
N VAL A 74 14.41 6.96 -7.02
CA VAL A 74 13.28 7.88 -6.89
C VAL A 74 12.27 7.36 -5.85
N ILE A 75 11.73 8.27 -5.04
CA ILE A 75 10.53 8.03 -4.23
C ILE A 75 9.33 8.66 -4.92
N ASP A 76 8.27 7.87 -5.09
CA ASP A 76 6.99 8.30 -5.63
C ASP A 76 5.99 8.54 -4.50
N THR A 77 5.23 9.64 -4.58
CA THR A 77 4.10 9.84 -3.69
C THR A 77 3.01 10.67 -4.34
N TYR A 78 1.76 10.29 -4.07
CA TYR A 78 0.60 11.15 -4.26
C TYR A 78 0.58 12.33 -3.30
N VAL A 79 -0.16 13.39 -3.63
CA VAL A 79 -0.58 14.45 -2.70
C VAL A 79 -2.07 14.32 -2.39
N PHE A 80 -2.44 14.28 -1.11
CA PHE A 80 -3.81 13.96 -0.69
C PHE A 80 -4.59 15.22 -0.31
N TRP A 81 -5.36 15.79 -1.25
CA TRP A 81 -6.03 17.09 -1.05
C TRP A 81 -6.97 17.10 0.16
N ASN A 82 -7.78 16.06 0.37
CA ASN A 82 -8.77 16.01 1.43
C ASN A 82 -8.21 16.20 2.85
N ILE A 83 -7.00 15.73 3.14
CA ILE A 83 -6.34 15.92 4.44
C ILE A 83 -5.59 17.26 4.50
N HIS A 84 -5.17 17.78 3.35
CA HIS A 84 -4.48 19.07 3.28
C HIS A 84 -5.43 20.24 3.30
N GLU A 85 -6.69 20.08 2.93
CA GLU A 85 -7.71 21.12 2.99
C GLU A 85 -9.03 20.53 3.53
N PRO A 86 -9.06 20.12 4.82
CA PRO A 86 -10.24 19.47 5.42
C PRO A 86 -11.50 20.35 5.38
N THR A 87 -11.32 21.67 5.39
CA THR A 87 -12.36 22.67 5.12
C THR A 87 -11.81 23.71 4.15
N GLN A 88 -12.67 24.25 3.28
CA GLN A 88 -12.26 25.17 2.22
C GLN A 88 -11.44 26.35 2.76
N GLY A 89 -10.23 26.54 2.23
CA GLY A 89 -9.29 27.59 2.62
C GLY A 89 -8.41 27.28 3.85
N ASN A 90 -8.72 26.24 4.63
CA ASN A 90 -7.98 25.90 5.84
C ASN A 90 -7.03 24.73 5.57
N TYR A 91 -5.75 25.03 5.47
CA TYR A 91 -4.75 24.05 5.09
C TYR A 91 -4.06 23.37 6.28
N ASN A 92 -3.75 22.08 6.15
CA ASN A 92 -3.00 21.30 7.13
C ASN A 92 -1.79 20.60 6.48
N PHE A 93 -0.59 20.97 6.92
CA PHE A 93 0.67 20.34 6.54
C PHE A 93 1.50 19.97 7.78
N GLU A 94 0.85 19.61 8.88
CA GLU A 94 1.50 19.26 10.14
C GLU A 94 1.62 17.74 10.33
N GLY A 95 2.57 17.33 11.17
CA GLY A 95 2.76 15.93 11.56
C GLY A 95 2.97 15.02 10.34
N ARG A 96 2.18 13.94 10.24
CA ARG A 96 2.27 13.00 9.10
C ARG A 96 1.77 13.58 7.77
N TYR A 97 1.24 14.80 7.77
CA TYR A 97 0.81 15.53 6.58
C TYR A 97 1.84 16.58 6.16
N ASP A 98 3.01 16.64 6.80
CA ASP A 98 4.09 17.53 6.38
C ASP A 98 4.80 17.00 5.13
N LEU A 99 4.22 17.34 3.97
CA LEU A 99 4.74 16.98 2.64
C LEU A 99 6.16 17.54 2.41
N VAL A 100 6.43 18.76 2.88
CA VAL A 100 7.72 19.43 2.68
C VAL A 100 8.81 18.68 3.43
N SER A 101 8.57 18.36 4.71
CA SER A 101 9.52 17.60 5.53
C SER A 101 9.77 16.19 4.97
N PHE A 102 8.73 15.53 4.46
CA PHE A 102 8.89 14.25 3.77
C PHE A 102 9.82 14.36 2.56
N ILE A 103 9.58 15.31 1.65
CA ILE A 103 10.39 15.51 0.44
C ILE A 103 11.83 15.93 0.79
N LYS A 104 12.02 16.79 1.80
CA LYS A 104 13.35 17.14 2.32
C LYS A 104 14.08 15.93 2.90
N THR A 105 13.37 14.98 3.51
CA THR A 105 13.96 13.71 3.97
C THR A 105 14.45 12.86 2.80
N VAL A 106 13.68 12.81 1.69
CA VAL A 106 14.12 12.16 0.45
C VAL A 106 15.39 12.83 -0.11
N GLN A 107 15.43 14.16 -0.16
CA GLN A 107 16.60 14.93 -0.59
C GLN A 107 17.83 14.68 0.31
N LYS A 108 17.65 14.70 1.64
CA LYS A 108 18.69 14.42 2.64
C LYS A 108 19.36 13.07 2.38
N LEU A 109 18.57 12.07 1.98
CA LEU A 109 19.06 10.73 1.67
C LEU A 109 19.57 10.61 0.23
N GLY A 110 19.51 11.65 -0.59
CA GLY A 110 20.09 11.69 -1.93
C GLY A 110 19.30 10.89 -2.98
N LEU A 111 17.99 10.80 -2.80
CA LEU A 111 17.07 10.25 -3.79
C LEU A 111 16.28 11.39 -4.46
N TYR A 112 15.73 11.11 -5.64
CA TYR A 112 14.81 12.02 -6.32
C TYR A 112 13.35 11.76 -5.90
N VAL A 113 12.45 12.64 -6.33
CA VAL A 113 11.00 12.54 -6.12
C VAL A 113 10.23 12.61 -7.44
N HIS A 114 9.27 11.71 -7.61
CA HIS A 114 8.15 11.86 -8.54
C HIS A 114 6.91 12.27 -7.73
N LEU A 115 6.52 13.53 -7.85
CA LEU A 115 5.43 14.11 -7.06
C LEU A 115 4.12 14.03 -7.82
N ARG A 116 3.26 13.07 -7.48
CA ARG A 116 1.97 12.87 -8.15
C ARG A 116 0.90 13.74 -7.51
N ILE A 117 0.79 14.98 -7.97
CA ILE A 117 -0.05 16.00 -7.31
C ILE A 117 -1.54 15.64 -7.43
N GLY A 118 -1.98 15.04 -8.54
CA GLY A 118 -3.39 14.71 -8.78
C GLY A 118 -4.17 15.93 -9.29
N PRO A 119 -5.16 16.47 -8.57
CA PRO A 119 -5.48 16.18 -7.17
C PRO A 119 -6.47 15.04 -6.97
N TYR A 120 -7.08 14.52 -8.04
CA TYR A 120 -7.61 13.16 -8.02
C TYR A 120 -6.44 12.17 -8.02
N VAL A 121 -6.39 11.30 -7.01
CA VAL A 121 -5.29 10.34 -6.84
C VAL A 121 -5.74 8.89 -6.86
N CYS A 122 -7.06 8.62 -6.80
CA CYS A 122 -7.61 7.28 -6.55
C CYS A 122 -7.04 6.67 -5.27
N ALA A 123 -5.86 6.02 -5.37
CA ALA A 123 -4.97 5.56 -4.30
C ALA A 123 -5.60 4.63 -3.25
N GLU A 124 -6.76 4.05 -3.54
CA GLU A 124 -7.64 3.42 -2.54
C GLU A 124 -7.94 4.36 -1.35
N TRP A 125 -7.90 5.67 -1.61
CA TRP A 125 -8.02 6.72 -0.62
C TRP A 125 -9.43 7.31 -0.62
N ASN A 126 -9.87 7.83 0.53
CA ASN A 126 -11.20 8.35 0.79
C ASN A 126 -11.53 9.42 -0.25
N PHE A 127 -12.66 9.24 -0.94
CA PHE A 127 -13.14 10.16 -1.96
C PHE A 127 -12.16 10.45 -3.11
N GLY A 128 -11.22 9.53 -3.36
CA GLY A 128 -10.20 9.66 -4.41
C GLY A 128 -9.19 10.78 -4.15
N GLY A 129 -9.11 11.26 -2.91
CA GLY A 129 -8.30 12.42 -2.52
C GLY A 129 -9.06 13.74 -2.50
N PHE A 130 -10.29 13.82 -3.02
CA PHE A 130 -11.04 15.07 -3.00
C PHE A 130 -11.57 15.39 -1.59
N PRO A 131 -11.54 16.67 -1.17
CA PRO A 131 -12.26 17.06 0.03
C PRO A 131 -13.77 17.01 -0.20
N VAL A 132 -14.51 16.59 0.82
CA VAL A 132 -15.97 16.41 0.71
C VAL A 132 -16.72 17.72 0.52
N TRP A 133 -16.21 18.84 1.05
CA TRP A 133 -16.81 20.16 0.83
C TRP A 133 -16.85 20.56 -0.65
N LEU A 134 -15.91 20.05 -1.47
CA LEU A 134 -15.83 20.35 -2.89
C LEU A 134 -17.14 19.98 -3.60
N LYS A 135 -17.73 18.82 -3.27
CA LYS A 135 -19.00 18.32 -3.85
C LYS A 135 -20.16 19.31 -3.72
N TYR A 136 -20.11 20.24 -2.76
CA TYR A 136 -21.21 21.12 -2.41
C TYR A 136 -21.04 22.55 -2.91
N ILE A 137 -20.02 22.80 -3.74
CA ILE A 137 -19.95 24.03 -4.51
C ILE A 137 -21.09 24.03 -5.54
N PRO A 138 -21.88 25.12 -5.63
CA PRO A 138 -22.97 25.21 -6.60
C PRO A 138 -22.49 24.96 -8.03
N GLY A 139 -23.17 24.08 -8.76
CA GLY A 139 -22.86 23.79 -10.17
C GLY A 139 -21.62 22.94 -10.41
N ILE A 140 -20.98 22.40 -9.37
CA ILE A 140 -19.76 21.60 -9.54
C ILE A 140 -20.03 20.22 -10.14
N SER A 141 -19.12 19.79 -11.01
CA SER A 141 -19.05 18.42 -11.50
C SER A 141 -17.59 18.00 -11.58
N PHE A 142 -17.25 16.84 -11.01
CA PHE A 142 -15.85 16.48 -10.86
C PHE A 142 -15.28 15.94 -12.16
N ARG A 143 -14.01 16.27 -12.42
CA ARG A 143 -13.17 15.68 -13.49
C ARG A 143 -13.82 15.78 -14.88
N THR A 144 -14.39 16.94 -15.18
CA THR A 144 -14.96 17.29 -16.48
C THR A 144 -14.77 18.79 -16.71
N ASP A 145 -15.06 19.27 -17.92
CA ASP A 145 -15.01 20.71 -18.27
C ASP A 145 -16.08 21.47 -17.46
N ASN A 146 -15.67 21.96 -16.29
CA ASN A 146 -16.54 22.54 -15.29
C ASN A 146 -15.77 23.62 -14.52
N GLU A 147 -16.10 24.88 -14.80
CA GLU A 147 -15.38 26.05 -14.28
C GLU A 147 -15.23 26.06 -12.74
N PRO A 148 -16.25 25.72 -11.92
CA PRO A 148 -16.06 25.62 -10.48
C PRO A 148 -15.04 24.55 -10.05
N PHE A 149 -15.05 23.38 -10.69
CA PHE A 149 -14.10 22.31 -10.39
C PHE A 149 -12.68 22.67 -10.83
N GLU A 150 -12.55 23.20 -12.04
CA GLU A 150 -11.29 23.66 -12.61
C GLU A 150 -10.62 24.74 -11.74
N ALA A 151 -11.40 25.72 -11.27
CA ALA A 151 -10.90 26.79 -10.40
C ALA A 151 -10.32 26.24 -9.08
N GLU A 152 -11.03 25.34 -8.40
CA GLU A 152 -10.56 24.75 -7.14
C GLU A 152 -9.38 23.79 -7.34
N MET A 153 -9.41 22.96 -8.39
CA MET A 153 -8.28 22.10 -8.76
C MET A 153 -7.04 22.94 -9.07
N GLN A 154 -7.17 24.01 -9.84
CA GLN A 154 -6.08 24.92 -10.16
C GLN A 154 -5.53 25.58 -8.90
N LYS A 155 -6.39 26.08 -8.02
CA LYS A 155 -5.99 26.72 -6.75
C LYS A 155 -5.16 25.77 -5.88
N PHE A 156 -5.63 24.53 -5.68
CA PHE A 156 -4.89 23.56 -4.89
C PHE A 156 -3.57 23.16 -5.57
N THR A 157 -3.58 22.91 -6.88
CA THR A 157 -2.36 22.55 -7.63
C THR A 157 -1.33 23.68 -7.59
N GLN A 158 -1.75 24.93 -7.79
CA GLN A 158 -0.91 26.11 -7.65
C GLN A 158 -0.32 26.25 -6.26
N LYS A 159 -1.11 25.96 -5.22
CA LYS A 159 -0.61 25.97 -3.83
C LYS A 159 0.50 24.95 -3.64
N ILE A 160 0.30 23.70 -4.04
CA ILE A 160 1.31 22.64 -3.89
C ILE A 160 2.58 23.00 -4.67
N VAL A 161 2.46 23.37 -5.95
CA VAL A 161 3.61 23.78 -6.76
C VAL A 161 4.31 25.00 -6.18
N GLY A 162 3.56 26.00 -5.71
CA GLY A 162 4.09 27.20 -5.07
C GLY A 162 4.87 26.88 -3.79
N MET A 163 4.35 25.99 -2.94
CA MET A 163 5.05 25.49 -1.76
C MET A 163 6.36 24.79 -2.12
N MET A 164 6.32 23.86 -3.08
CA MET A 164 7.53 23.15 -3.53
C MET A 164 8.58 24.13 -4.10
N LYS A 165 8.15 25.14 -4.87
CA LYS A 165 9.02 26.18 -5.40
C LYS A 165 9.63 27.05 -4.32
N SER A 166 8.84 27.47 -3.33
CA SER A 166 9.30 28.33 -2.24
C SER A 166 10.39 27.66 -1.39
N GLU A 167 10.35 26.33 -1.32
CA GLU A 167 11.31 25.49 -0.62
C GLU A 167 12.47 25.00 -1.52
N GLY A 168 12.51 25.42 -2.79
CA GLY A 168 13.55 25.01 -3.75
C GLY A 168 13.55 23.51 -4.06
N LEU A 169 12.39 22.85 -4.00
CA LEU A 169 12.30 21.38 -4.05
C LEU A 169 12.24 20.80 -5.47
N TYR A 170 12.05 21.60 -6.51
CA TYR A 170 12.21 21.14 -7.88
C TYR A 170 13.69 20.99 -8.24
N GLU A 171 14.04 19.97 -9.02
CA GLU A 171 15.42 19.72 -9.45
C GLU A 171 16.00 20.90 -10.22
N SER A 172 15.17 21.61 -11.00
CA SER A 172 15.51 22.89 -11.64
C SER A 172 15.97 23.99 -10.67
N GLN A 173 15.73 23.83 -9.37
CA GLN A 173 16.15 24.71 -8.27
C GLN A 173 17.19 24.05 -7.34
N GLY A 174 17.68 22.85 -7.66
CA GLY A 174 18.57 22.02 -6.83
C GLY A 174 17.87 21.06 -5.86
N GLY A 175 16.54 20.96 -5.95
CA GLY A 175 15.72 20.06 -5.14
C GLY A 175 15.64 18.63 -5.68
N PRO A 176 14.92 17.71 -4.99
CA PRO A 176 14.83 16.32 -5.42
C PRO A 176 13.73 16.05 -6.46
N ILE A 177 12.74 16.93 -6.67
CA ILE A 177 11.57 16.64 -7.51
C ILE A 177 11.96 16.70 -8.99
N ILE A 178 11.95 15.55 -9.67
CA ILE A 178 12.32 15.41 -11.09
C ILE A 178 11.12 15.24 -12.01
N LEU A 179 9.96 14.87 -11.47
CA LEU A 179 8.73 14.66 -12.23
C LEU A 179 7.54 15.12 -11.40
N SER A 180 6.50 15.60 -12.06
CA SER A 180 5.20 15.84 -11.44
C SER A 180 4.09 15.16 -12.24
N GLN A 181 3.04 14.68 -11.56
CA GLN A 181 1.84 14.15 -12.24
C GLN A 181 0.64 15.06 -12.02
N ILE A 182 -0.09 15.35 -13.09
CA ILE A 182 -1.41 15.98 -13.05
C ILE A 182 -2.47 14.92 -13.36
N GLU A 183 -3.63 14.99 -12.71
CA GLU A 183 -4.68 13.97 -12.76
C GLU A 183 -4.17 12.55 -12.39
N ASN A 184 -5.06 11.55 -12.47
CA ASN A 184 -4.71 10.15 -12.32
C ASN A 184 -5.67 9.23 -13.09
N GLU A 185 -5.14 8.44 -14.02
CA GLU A 185 -5.88 7.48 -14.85
C GLU A 185 -7.16 8.06 -15.48
N TYR A 186 -7.05 9.25 -16.07
CA TYR A 186 -8.22 9.97 -16.57
C TYR A 186 -8.71 9.48 -17.94
N GLY A 187 -7.83 8.95 -18.80
CA GLY A 187 -8.16 8.54 -20.17
C GLY A 187 -9.43 7.68 -20.32
N PRO A 188 -9.68 6.65 -19.50
CA PRO A 188 -10.94 5.91 -19.53
C PRO A 188 -12.19 6.77 -19.23
N ALA A 189 -12.07 7.78 -18.37
CA ALA A 189 -13.12 8.74 -18.08
C ALA A 189 -13.26 9.78 -19.21
N ALA A 190 -12.16 10.33 -19.71
CA ALA A 190 -12.13 11.26 -20.86
C ALA A 190 -12.91 10.69 -22.05
N LYS A 191 -12.62 9.43 -22.42
CA LYS A 191 -13.29 8.72 -23.53
C LYS A 191 -14.81 8.60 -23.34
N LYS A 192 -15.28 8.46 -22.09
CA LYS A 192 -16.70 8.32 -21.78
C LYS A 192 -17.43 9.67 -21.68
N LEU A 193 -16.72 10.73 -21.28
CA LEU A 193 -17.23 12.10 -21.22
C LEU A 193 -17.20 12.82 -22.58
N GLY A 194 -16.44 12.29 -23.55
CA GLY A 194 -16.42 12.82 -24.91
C GLY A 194 -15.76 14.20 -24.98
N ALA A 195 -16.47 15.18 -25.54
CA ALA A 195 -15.93 16.52 -25.77
C ALA A 195 -15.52 17.23 -24.47
N ASP A 196 -16.35 17.15 -23.44
CA ASP A 196 -16.09 17.76 -22.13
C ASP A 196 -14.87 17.13 -21.46
N GLY A 197 -14.71 15.80 -21.62
CA GLY A 197 -13.52 15.11 -21.12
C GLY A 197 -12.24 15.53 -21.85
N ALA A 198 -12.30 15.68 -23.18
CA ALA A 198 -11.15 16.15 -23.97
C ALA A 198 -10.80 17.62 -23.69
N ALA A 199 -11.80 18.47 -23.47
CA ALA A 199 -11.62 19.88 -23.11
C ALA A 199 -10.94 20.01 -21.74
N TYR A 200 -11.44 19.30 -20.73
CA TYR A 200 -10.82 19.24 -19.41
C TYR A 200 -9.40 18.66 -19.44
N LEU A 201 -9.16 17.57 -20.19
CA LEU A 201 -7.82 17.00 -20.34
C LEU A 201 -6.83 18.05 -20.88
N LYS A 202 -7.24 18.78 -21.93
CA LYS A 202 -6.42 19.85 -22.52
C LYS A 202 -6.18 20.99 -21.53
N TRP A 203 -7.22 21.39 -20.79
CA TRP A 203 -7.13 22.39 -19.74
C TRP A 203 -6.16 21.96 -18.63
N ALA A 204 -6.31 20.75 -18.08
CA ALA A 204 -5.50 20.25 -16.98
C ALA A 204 -4.02 20.16 -17.36
N ALA A 205 -3.73 19.64 -18.56
CA ALA A 205 -2.37 19.60 -19.11
C ALA A 205 -1.79 21.03 -19.29
N GLY A 206 -2.58 21.94 -19.88
CA GLY A 206 -2.16 23.34 -20.10
C GLY A 206 -1.91 24.09 -18.79
N MET A 207 -2.79 23.93 -17.81
CA MET A 207 -2.68 24.50 -16.47
C MET A 207 -1.40 24.02 -15.80
N ALA A 208 -1.16 22.70 -15.74
CA ALA A 208 0.01 22.11 -15.10
C ALA A 208 1.32 22.58 -15.73
N VAL A 209 1.43 22.55 -17.06
CA VAL A 209 2.61 23.03 -17.80
C VAL A 209 2.83 24.52 -17.56
N GLY A 210 1.76 25.32 -17.55
CA GLY A 210 1.80 26.76 -17.28
C GLY A 210 2.32 27.13 -15.88
N LEU A 211 2.33 26.19 -14.93
CA LEU A 211 2.93 26.41 -13.61
C LEU A 211 4.46 26.46 -13.64
N ASN A 212 5.11 26.12 -14.76
CA ASN A 212 6.55 26.29 -14.99
C ASN A 212 7.41 25.71 -13.86
N THR A 213 7.20 24.43 -13.51
CA THR A 213 7.97 23.71 -12.47
C THR A 213 9.45 23.54 -12.84
N GLY A 214 9.78 23.64 -14.13
CA GLY A 214 11.13 23.40 -14.66
C GLY A 214 11.48 21.92 -14.78
N VAL A 215 10.52 21.02 -14.55
CA VAL A 215 10.67 19.56 -14.71
C VAL A 215 9.49 18.98 -15.49
N PRO A 216 9.63 17.81 -16.14
CA PRO A 216 8.56 17.22 -16.94
C PRO A 216 7.31 16.86 -16.11
N TRP A 217 6.17 16.89 -16.79
CA TRP A 217 4.89 16.43 -16.26
C TRP A 217 4.48 15.10 -16.88
N VAL A 218 3.79 14.28 -16.10
CA VAL A 218 3.32 12.94 -16.45
C VAL A 218 1.80 12.85 -16.31
N MET A 219 1.15 12.02 -17.13
CA MET A 219 -0.22 11.53 -16.92
C MET A 219 -0.25 10.01 -17.14
N CYS A 220 -0.70 9.26 -16.14
CA CYS A 220 -0.81 7.80 -16.24
C CYS A 220 -2.13 7.38 -16.91
N LYS A 221 -2.09 6.31 -17.73
CA LYS A 221 -3.22 5.79 -18.53
C LYS A 221 -3.92 6.86 -19.39
N GLU A 222 -3.14 7.78 -19.95
CA GLU A 222 -3.62 8.89 -20.77
C GLU A 222 -3.05 8.80 -22.19
N ASP A 223 -3.63 7.96 -23.06
CA ASP A 223 -3.09 7.68 -24.39
C ASP A 223 -2.94 8.95 -25.26
N ASP A 224 -3.79 9.95 -25.05
CA ASP A 224 -3.86 11.21 -25.79
C ASP A 224 -3.31 12.42 -25.00
N ALA A 225 -2.48 12.18 -23.98
CA ALA A 225 -1.82 13.25 -23.21
C ALA A 225 -1.16 14.32 -24.12
N PRO A 226 -1.57 15.60 -24.02
CA PRO A 226 -1.03 16.68 -24.85
C PRO A 226 0.47 16.93 -24.61
N ASP A 227 1.19 17.37 -25.64
CA ASP A 227 2.59 17.75 -25.47
C ASP A 227 2.70 19.01 -24.58
N PRO A 228 3.72 19.11 -23.69
CA PRO A 228 4.85 18.21 -23.47
C PRO A 228 4.62 17.11 -22.40
N ILE A 229 3.38 16.81 -22.00
CA ILE A 229 3.10 15.80 -20.97
C ILE A 229 3.51 14.40 -21.46
N ILE A 230 4.20 13.63 -20.61
CA ILE A 230 4.54 12.23 -20.89
C ILE A 230 3.37 11.34 -20.46
N ASN A 231 2.84 10.53 -21.37
CA ASN A 231 1.89 9.49 -20.98
C ASN A 231 2.62 8.26 -20.41
N ALA A 232 2.08 7.68 -19.35
CA ALA A 232 2.68 6.54 -18.65
C ALA A 232 1.72 5.38 -18.47
N CYS A 233 2.26 4.20 -18.19
CA CYS A 233 1.50 2.97 -17.97
C CYS A 233 1.38 2.59 -16.49
N ASN A 234 0.25 1.98 -16.13
CA ASN A 234 -0.01 1.37 -14.82
C ASN A 234 -0.54 -0.05 -15.03
N GLY A 235 -0.09 -1.01 -14.23
CA GLY A 235 -0.54 -2.39 -14.35
C GLY A 235 0.36 -3.42 -13.66
N PHE A 236 0.00 -4.70 -13.79
CA PHE A 236 0.89 -5.81 -13.44
C PHE A 236 2.03 -5.96 -14.44
N TYR A 237 1.79 -5.63 -15.71
CA TYR A 237 2.76 -5.62 -16.81
C TYR A 237 2.51 -4.41 -17.68
N CYS A 238 3.58 -3.77 -18.15
CA CYS A 238 3.55 -2.64 -19.07
C CYS A 238 4.56 -2.79 -20.21
N ASP A 239 5.04 -4.01 -20.48
CA ASP A 239 6.09 -4.27 -21.46
C ASP A 239 5.64 -4.03 -22.91
N THR A 240 4.33 -4.00 -23.18
CA THR A 240 3.75 -3.69 -24.49
C THR A 240 3.30 -2.24 -24.64
N PHE A 241 3.44 -1.43 -23.59
CA PHE A 241 3.06 -0.02 -23.63
C PHE A 241 4.04 0.78 -24.51
N LEU A 242 3.50 1.68 -25.33
CA LEU A 242 4.26 2.63 -26.13
C LEU A 242 3.80 4.05 -25.80
N PRO A 243 4.74 5.01 -25.66
CA PRO A 243 4.39 6.40 -25.47
C PRO A 243 3.68 6.94 -26.71
N ASN A 244 2.84 7.96 -26.52
CA ASN A 244 1.98 8.49 -27.58
C ASN A 244 2.73 9.33 -28.64
N LYS A 245 4.01 9.63 -28.40
CA LYS A 245 4.93 10.28 -29.33
C LYS A 245 6.28 9.55 -29.33
N PRO A 246 6.95 9.46 -30.48
CA PRO A 246 8.22 8.72 -30.62
C PRO A 246 9.39 9.37 -29.89
N TYR A 247 9.28 10.64 -29.49
CA TYR A 247 10.33 11.37 -28.77
C TYR A 247 10.13 11.39 -27.24
N LYS A 248 9.08 10.72 -26.72
CA LYS A 248 8.83 10.57 -25.28
C LYS A 248 9.40 9.24 -24.79
N PRO A 249 9.87 9.17 -23.54
CA PRO A 249 10.38 7.93 -22.96
C PRO A 249 9.22 7.03 -22.50
N THR A 250 9.48 5.72 -22.44
CA THR A 250 8.51 4.74 -21.91
C THR A 250 8.61 4.66 -20.38
N LEU A 251 7.55 5.10 -19.68
CA LEU A 251 7.47 5.13 -18.22
C LEU A 251 6.37 4.20 -17.68
N TRP A 252 6.69 3.48 -16.60
CA TRP A 252 5.75 2.64 -15.85
C TRP A 252 5.58 3.20 -14.44
N THR A 253 4.51 3.98 -14.23
CA THR A 253 4.23 4.72 -13.00
C THR A 253 3.63 3.87 -11.88
N GLU A 254 3.05 2.70 -12.18
CA GLU A 254 2.57 1.77 -11.16
C GLU A 254 2.79 0.30 -11.56
N ALA A 255 3.94 -0.24 -11.18
CA ALA A 255 4.21 -1.67 -11.19
C ALA A 255 3.63 -2.28 -9.91
N TRP A 256 2.42 -2.82 -10.03
CA TRP A 256 1.66 -3.29 -8.87
C TRP A 256 2.38 -4.42 -8.15
N SER A 257 2.87 -4.16 -6.94
CA SER A 257 3.69 -5.10 -6.14
C SER A 257 2.89 -6.21 -5.48
N GLY A 258 1.56 -6.08 -5.51
CA GLY A 258 0.54 -6.90 -4.87
C GLY A 258 -0.82 -6.31 -5.20
N TRP A 259 -1.72 -6.24 -4.22
CA TRP A 259 -3.01 -5.56 -4.36
C TRP A 259 -3.47 -5.04 -2.99
N PHE A 260 -4.40 -4.09 -2.98
CA PHE A 260 -5.02 -3.63 -1.75
C PHE A 260 -5.89 -4.72 -1.10
N THR A 261 -6.20 -4.52 0.18
CA THR A 261 -7.11 -5.36 0.95
C THR A 261 -8.38 -4.56 1.28
N GLN A 262 -9.52 -5.23 1.23
CA GLN A 262 -10.83 -4.66 1.58
C GLN A 262 -11.48 -5.52 2.66
N PHE A 263 -12.21 -4.91 3.60
CA PHE A 263 -12.96 -5.64 4.62
C PHE A 263 -13.91 -6.65 3.96
N GLY A 264 -13.79 -7.91 4.36
CA GLY A 264 -14.54 -9.04 3.79
C GLY A 264 -13.86 -9.71 2.60
N GLY A 265 -12.75 -9.15 2.09
CA GLY A 265 -11.94 -9.74 1.03
C GLY A 265 -10.73 -10.51 1.55
N ALA A 266 -10.17 -11.38 0.71
CA ALA A 266 -8.90 -12.07 0.95
C ALA A 266 -7.68 -11.13 0.81
N ILE A 267 -6.57 -11.50 1.45
CA ILE A 267 -5.30 -10.79 1.33
C ILE A 267 -4.62 -11.24 0.03
N ASN A 268 -4.30 -10.29 -0.86
CA ASN A 268 -3.70 -10.58 -2.15
C ASN A 268 -2.18 -10.42 -2.08
N GLN A 269 -1.44 -11.38 -2.64
CA GLN A 269 0.02 -11.35 -2.73
C GLN A 269 0.48 -11.50 -4.17
N ARG A 270 1.66 -10.97 -4.51
CA ARG A 270 2.30 -11.17 -5.83
C ARG A 270 3.69 -11.78 -5.64
N PRO A 271 3.96 -12.96 -6.22
CA PRO A 271 5.29 -13.57 -6.17
C PRO A 271 6.38 -12.64 -6.69
N VAL A 272 7.50 -12.53 -5.98
CA VAL A 272 8.59 -11.64 -6.41
C VAL A 272 9.19 -12.07 -7.75
N GLN A 273 9.18 -13.37 -8.06
CA GLN A 273 9.68 -13.87 -9.33
C GLN A 273 8.90 -13.28 -10.51
N ASP A 274 7.57 -13.19 -10.38
CA ASP A 274 6.70 -12.59 -11.38
C ASP A 274 6.90 -11.07 -11.47
N LEU A 275 6.97 -10.39 -10.32
CA LEU A 275 7.24 -8.94 -10.30
C LEU A 275 8.60 -8.62 -10.94
N ALA A 276 9.65 -9.37 -10.59
CA ALA A 276 10.98 -9.21 -11.18
C ALA A 276 10.97 -9.54 -12.68
N PHE A 277 10.23 -10.57 -13.10
CA PHE A 277 10.02 -10.90 -14.50
C PHE A 277 9.35 -9.75 -15.25
N ALA A 278 8.26 -9.20 -14.70
CA ALA A 278 7.53 -8.10 -15.32
C ALA A 278 8.42 -6.84 -15.48
N VAL A 279 9.20 -6.50 -14.45
CA VAL A 279 10.17 -5.38 -14.53
C VAL A 279 11.28 -5.66 -15.55
N ALA A 280 11.91 -6.83 -15.52
CA ALA A 280 12.95 -7.16 -16.50
C ALA A 280 12.41 -7.17 -17.94
N ARG A 281 11.17 -7.63 -18.13
CA ARG A 281 10.47 -7.67 -19.42
C ARG A 281 10.14 -6.26 -19.94
N PHE A 282 9.84 -5.33 -19.05
CA PHE A 282 9.67 -3.91 -19.38
C PHE A 282 11.01 -3.25 -19.77
N ILE A 283 12.07 -3.44 -18.97
CA ILE A 283 13.39 -2.86 -19.22
C ILE A 283 14.01 -3.40 -20.52
N GLN A 284 13.92 -4.71 -20.77
CA GLN A 284 14.51 -5.30 -21.98
C GLN A 284 13.89 -4.75 -23.28
N ARG A 285 12.66 -4.23 -23.23
CA ARG A 285 11.95 -3.61 -24.35
C ARG A 285 12.17 -2.10 -24.46
N GLY A 286 13.11 -1.54 -23.69
CA GLY A 286 13.45 -0.11 -23.71
C GLY A 286 12.70 0.74 -22.68
N GLY A 287 11.98 0.13 -21.74
CA GLY A 287 11.45 0.84 -20.57
C GLY A 287 12.56 1.53 -19.78
N SER A 288 12.33 2.79 -19.39
CA SER A 288 13.38 3.64 -18.80
C SER A 288 13.07 4.16 -17.40
N MET A 289 11.82 4.04 -16.95
CA MET A 289 11.44 4.27 -15.55
C MET A 289 10.41 3.24 -15.12
N VAL A 290 10.62 2.64 -13.96
CA VAL A 290 9.66 1.74 -13.32
C VAL A 290 9.43 2.14 -11.87
N ASN A 291 8.18 2.28 -11.45
CA ASN A 291 7.81 2.63 -10.09
C ASN A 291 7.02 1.50 -9.42
N TYR A 292 7.51 0.96 -8.31
CA TYR A 292 6.76 -0.03 -7.53
C TYR A 292 5.59 0.64 -6.81
N TYR A 293 4.36 0.21 -7.11
CA TYR A 293 3.16 0.60 -6.39
C TYR A 293 2.63 -0.61 -5.62
N MET A 294 2.91 -0.80 -4.33
CA MET A 294 3.64 0.08 -3.41
C MET A 294 5.05 -0.43 -3.12
N TYR A 295 5.98 0.47 -2.75
CA TYR A 295 7.26 0.06 -2.17
C TYR A 295 7.17 -0.07 -0.64
N HIS A 296 6.49 0.88 -0.01
CA HIS A 296 5.91 0.76 1.32
C HIS A 296 4.44 1.19 1.26
N GLY A 297 3.54 0.27 1.56
CA GLY A 297 2.11 0.54 1.53
C GLY A 297 1.60 1.26 2.79
N GLY A 298 1.97 0.77 3.97
CA GLY A 298 1.67 1.40 5.26
C GLY A 298 0.25 1.18 5.76
N THR A 299 -0.28 2.15 6.50
CA THR A 299 -1.57 2.08 7.20
C THR A 299 -2.46 3.28 6.87
N ASN A 300 -3.74 3.03 6.57
CA ASN A 300 -4.77 4.05 6.45
C ASN A 300 -5.22 4.54 7.84
N PHE A 301 -4.39 5.35 8.49
CA PHE A 301 -4.70 5.91 9.82
C PHE A 301 -5.92 6.82 9.81
N GLY A 302 -6.66 6.84 10.93
CA GLY A 302 -7.88 7.62 11.05
C GLY A 302 -9.04 7.07 10.22
N ARG A 303 -10.02 7.94 9.96
CA ARG A 303 -11.24 7.59 9.22
C ARG A 303 -11.34 8.21 7.83
N THR A 304 -10.49 9.18 7.50
CA THR A 304 -10.51 9.91 6.22
C THR A 304 -9.42 9.45 5.23
N ALA A 305 -8.80 8.29 5.50
CA ALA A 305 -7.74 7.72 4.68
C ALA A 305 -8.24 6.66 3.69
N GLY A 306 -8.60 5.44 4.11
CA GLY A 306 -9.03 4.37 3.19
C GLY A 306 -10.54 4.43 2.85
N GLY A 307 -10.92 4.12 1.61
CA GLY A 307 -12.34 3.99 1.23
C GLY A 307 -12.62 3.47 -0.18
N PRO A 308 -13.88 3.10 -0.50
CA PRO A 308 -14.85 2.51 0.43
C PRO A 308 -14.44 1.07 0.75
N PHE A 309 -14.73 0.59 1.97
CA PHE A 309 -14.40 -0.76 2.47
C PHE A 309 -12.90 -1.13 2.48
N ILE A 310 -11.98 -0.21 2.14
CA ILE A 310 -10.55 -0.47 2.24
C ILE A 310 -10.17 -0.69 3.70
N THR A 311 -9.35 -1.70 3.95
CA THR A 311 -8.87 -2.01 5.30
C THR A 311 -8.00 -0.90 5.86
N THR A 312 -7.83 -0.90 7.18
CA THR A 312 -6.87 0.00 7.83
C THR A 312 -5.44 -0.36 7.45
N SER A 313 -5.12 -1.63 7.27
CA SER A 313 -3.86 -2.03 6.63
C SER A 313 -3.88 -1.66 5.14
N TYR A 314 -2.78 -1.08 4.65
CA TYR A 314 -2.50 -0.92 3.22
C TYR A 314 -1.19 -1.61 2.85
N ASP A 315 -0.90 -2.77 3.45
CA ASP A 315 0.36 -3.52 3.26
C ASP A 315 0.75 -3.76 1.80
N TYR A 316 -0.23 -4.03 0.92
CA TYR A 316 -0.07 -4.20 -0.53
C TYR A 316 0.90 -5.34 -0.95
N ASP A 317 1.27 -6.23 -0.02
CA ASP A 317 2.38 -7.17 -0.19
C ASP A 317 3.68 -6.47 -0.63
N ALA A 318 3.88 -5.23 -0.16
CA ALA A 318 4.98 -4.37 -0.57
C ALA A 318 6.36 -4.91 -0.10
N PRO A 319 7.46 -4.56 -0.81
CA PRO A 319 8.84 -4.90 -0.40
C PRO A 319 9.18 -4.48 1.04
N ILE A 320 8.64 -3.36 1.52
CA ILE A 320 8.63 -2.98 2.92
C ILE A 320 7.19 -3.14 3.43
N ASP A 321 6.98 -4.00 4.42
CA ASP A 321 5.65 -4.30 4.94
C ASP A 321 4.99 -3.11 5.65
N GLU A 322 3.72 -3.24 6.03
CA GLU A 322 2.94 -2.22 6.75
C GLU A 322 3.69 -1.61 7.96
N TYR A 323 4.53 -2.40 8.62
CA TYR A 323 5.22 -2.04 9.86
C TYR A 323 6.62 -1.49 9.64
N GLY A 324 7.05 -1.34 8.39
CA GLY A 324 8.39 -0.90 8.03
C GLY A 324 9.42 -2.02 7.98
N LEU A 325 9.04 -3.30 8.10
CA LEU A 325 9.99 -4.43 8.07
C LEU A 325 10.24 -4.91 6.64
N LEU A 326 11.44 -5.42 6.39
CA LEU A 326 11.81 -5.94 5.07
C LEU A 326 11.06 -7.24 4.77
N ARG A 327 10.25 -7.23 3.71
CA ARG A 327 9.54 -8.43 3.25
C ARG A 327 10.48 -9.29 2.42
N GLN A 328 11.14 -10.24 3.07
CA GLN A 328 12.02 -11.17 2.39
C GLN A 328 11.27 -12.42 1.90
N PRO A 329 11.49 -12.86 0.65
CA PRO A 329 12.61 -12.52 -0.22
C PRO A 329 12.34 -11.35 -1.18
N LYS A 330 11.14 -10.75 -1.15
CA LYS A 330 10.72 -9.74 -2.14
C LYS A 330 11.69 -8.56 -2.21
N TYR A 331 12.00 -7.96 -1.06
CA TYR A 331 12.92 -6.83 -0.96
C TYR A 331 14.32 -7.16 -1.53
N GLY A 332 14.94 -8.26 -1.09
CA GLY A 332 16.30 -8.58 -1.50
C GLY A 332 16.40 -9.04 -2.95
N HIS A 333 15.41 -9.78 -3.46
CA HIS A 333 15.41 -10.22 -4.87
C HIS A 333 15.23 -9.05 -5.83
N LEU A 334 14.42 -8.05 -5.47
CA LEU A 334 14.32 -6.81 -6.23
C LEU A 334 15.61 -5.98 -6.13
N LYS A 335 16.25 -5.90 -4.95
CA LYS A 335 17.56 -5.27 -4.81
C LYS A 335 18.63 -5.90 -5.70
N GLU A 336 18.61 -7.22 -5.82
CA GLU A 336 19.47 -7.99 -6.74
C GLU A 336 19.16 -7.66 -8.22
N LEU A 337 17.88 -7.57 -8.60
CA LEU A 337 17.45 -7.12 -9.93
C LEU A 337 17.93 -5.70 -10.23
N HIS A 338 17.77 -4.76 -9.29
CA HIS A 338 18.16 -3.36 -9.48
C HIS A 338 19.66 -3.26 -9.76
N ARG A 339 20.49 -4.00 -9.01
CA ARG A 339 21.94 -4.06 -9.26
C ARG A 339 22.25 -4.56 -10.66
N ALA A 340 21.59 -5.62 -11.13
CA ALA A 340 21.78 -6.15 -12.48
C ALA A 340 21.37 -5.14 -13.57
N ILE A 341 20.29 -4.37 -13.35
CA ILE A 341 19.88 -3.27 -14.23
C ILE A 341 20.92 -2.15 -14.23
N LYS A 342 21.43 -1.73 -13.06
CA LYS A 342 22.46 -0.69 -12.95
C LYS A 342 23.77 -1.09 -13.62
N MET A 343 24.19 -2.34 -13.50
CA MET A 343 25.35 -2.86 -14.26
C MET A 343 25.13 -2.79 -15.78
N SER A 344 23.87 -2.89 -16.23
CA SER A 344 23.49 -2.83 -17.65
C SER A 344 23.20 -1.40 -18.15
N GLU A 345 23.05 -0.42 -17.24
CA GLU A 345 22.62 0.96 -17.53
C GLU A 345 23.45 1.63 -18.64
N PRO A 346 24.80 1.54 -18.68
CA PRO A 346 25.59 2.15 -19.74
C PRO A 346 25.24 1.66 -21.15
N ALA A 347 24.87 0.39 -21.31
CA ALA A 347 24.39 -0.15 -22.58
C ALA A 347 22.95 0.29 -22.84
N LEU A 348 22.06 0.14 -21.84
CA LEU A 348 20.63 0.45 -21.92
C LEU A 348 20.35 1.88 -22.38
N ILE A 349 21.08 2.88 -21.90
CA ILE A 349 20.85 4.29 -22.26
C ILE A 349 21.45 4.70 -23.62
N SER A 350 22.31 3.85 -24.19
CA SER A 350 23.13 4.17 -25.37
C SER A 350 22.65 3.52 -26.66
N SER A 351 21.77 2.51 -26.59
CA SER A 351 21.25 1.80 -27.75
C SER A 351 19.86 1.22 -27.51
N ASP A 352 19.15 0.91 -28.60
CA ASP A 352 17.88 0.19 -28.59
C ASP A 352 18.10 -1.34 -28.66
N PRO A 353 17.18 -2.15 -28.12
CA PRO A 353 17.36 -3.59 -28.11
C PRO A 353 17.26 -4.19 -29.51
N THR A 354 18.24 -5.02 -29.87
CA THR A 354 18.12 -5.95 -30.99
C THR A 354 17.52 -7.26 -30.49
N ILE A 355 16.41 -7.68 -31.09
CA ILE A 355 15.68 -8.89 -30.69
C ILE A 355 16.17 -10.06 -31.55
N ILE A 356 16.57 -11.16 -30.90
CA ILE A 356 17.04 -12.39 -31.53
C ILE A 356 16.18 -13.54 -31.01
N SER A 357 15.56 -14.30 -31.92
CA SER A 357 14.86 -15.52 -31.54
C SER A 357 15.86 -16.59 -31.11
N LEU A 358 15.64 -17.20 -29.94
CA LEU A 358 16.43 -18.31 -29.41
C LEU A 358 15.68 -19.64 -29.40
N GLY A 359 14.39 -19.61 -29.74
CA GLY A 359 13.47 -20.74 -29.73
C GLY A 359 12.02 -20.27 -29.88
N SER A 360 11.06 -21.20 -29.74
CA SER A 360 9.64 -20.90 -29.94
C SER A 360 9.07 -19.91 -28.92
N PHE A 361 9.58 -19.93 -27.68
CA PHE A 361 9.15 -19.03 -26.60
C PHE A 361 10.33 -18.29 -25.96
N GLN A 362 11.51 -18.30 -26.61
CA GLN A 362 12.73 -17.74 -26.07
C GLN A 362 13.29 -16.65 -26.98
N GLU A 363 13.69 -15.53 -26.38
CA GLU A 363 14.26 -14.37 -27.06
C GLU A 363 15.50 -13.87 -26.32
N ALA A 364 16.44 -13.30 -27.06
CA ALA A 364 17.47 -12.42 -26.53
C ALA A 364 17.15 -10.98 -26.94
N HIS A 365 17.20 -10.05 -25.98
CA HIS A 365 17.16 -8.61 -26.22
C HIS A 365 18.55 -8.05 -25.94
N VAL A 366 19.25 -7.60 -26.97
CA VAL A 366 20.67 -7.22 -26.90
C VAL A 366 20.82 -5.72 -27.12
N PHE A 367 21.44 -5.06 -26.15
CA PHE A 367 21.81 -3.65 -26.17
C PHE A 367 23.32 -3.57 -26.41
N SER A 368 23.73 -3.22 -27.63
CA SER A 368 25.14 -3.03 -27.97
C SER A 368 25.41 -1.58 -28.34
N SER A 369 26.49 -1.01 -27.81
CA SER A 369 26.91 0.36 -28.12
C SER A 369 28.14 0.34 -29.04
N ALA A 370 28.30 1.37 -29.86
CA ALA A 370 29.51 1.55 -30.68
C ALA A 370 30.80 1.68 -29.82
N LYS A 371 30.66 1.99 -28.52
CA LYS A 371 31.76 2.10 -27.55
C LYS A 371 32.14 0.77 -26.89
N GLY A 372 31.53 -0.35 -27.31
CA GLY A 372 31.87 -1.70 -26.83
C GLY A 372 31.07 -2.19 -25.61
N ASN A 373 30.23 -1.34 -24.98
CA ASN A 373 29.30 -1.81 -23.93
C ASN A 373 28.25 -2.75 -24.54
N CYS A 374 27.96 -3.87 -23.88
CA CYS A 374 26.97 -4.84 -24.32
C CYS A 374 26.20 -5.40 -23.12
N ALA A 375 24.87 -5.27 -23.11
CA ALA A 375 24.00 -5.96 -22.16
C ALA A 375 22.98 -6.83 -22.91
N ALA A 376 22.65 -8.00 -22.37
CA ALA A 376 21.66 -8.91 -22.95
C ALA A 376 20.66 -9.41 -21.91
N PHE A 377 19.40 -9.56 -22.32
CA PHE A 377 18.32 -10.15 -21.54
C PHE A 377 17.85 -11.40 -22.28
N LEU A 378 18.00 -12.57 -21.66
CA LEU A 378 17.59 -13.85 -22.23
C LEU A 378 16.27 -14.28 -21.58
N ALA A 379 15.18 -14.19 -22.32
CA ALA A 379 13.83 -14.43 -21.85
C ALA A 379 13.34 -15.83 -22.21
N ASN A 380 12.60 -16.45 -21.30
CA ASN A 380 11.76 -17.62 -21.54
C ASN A 380 10.31 -17.28 -21.14
N TYR A 381 9.43 -17.18 -22.12
CA TYR A 381 8.02 -16.86 -21.92
C TYR A 381 7.14 -18.10 -21.72
N ASP A 382 7.69 -19.31 -21.84
CA ASP A 382 6.97 -20.54 -21.51
C ASP A 382 6.71 -20.58 -19.99
N SER A 383 5.45 -20.67 -19.58
CA SER A 383 5.06 -20.70 -18.16
C SER A 383 5.24 -22.07 -17.50
N ASN A 384 5.47 -23.11 -18.29
CA ASN A 384 5.43 -24.51 -17.86
C ASN A 384 6.81 -25.15 -17.95
N SER A 385 7.60 -24.82 -18.96
CA SER A 385 8.84 -25.53 -19.28
C SER A 385 10.09 -24.66 -19.15
N ALA A 386 11.13 -25.23 -18.55
CA ALA A 386 12.47 -24.66 -18.63
C ALA A 386 13.05 -24.90 -20.03
N ALA A 387 13.91 -23.99 -20.50
CA ALA A 387 14.56 -24.08 -21.81
C ALA A 387 16.08 -23.97 -21.68
N ARG A 388 16.81 -24.70 -22.52
CA ARG A 388 18.27 -24.53 -22.71
C ARG A 388 18.51 -23.87 -24.05
N VAL A 389 19.07 -22.67 -24.04
CA VAL A 389 19.31 -21.84 -25.24
C VAL A 389 20.79 -21.67 -25.52
N MET A 390 21.15 -21.39 -26.78
CA MET A 390 22.50 -20.99 -27.19
C MET A 390 22.52 -19.49 -27.47
N PHE A 391 23.44 -18.76 -26.85
CA PHE A 391 23.66 -17.33 -27.11
C PHE A 391 25.16 -17.04 -27.01
N ASN A 392 25.73 -16.31 -27.98
CA ASN A 392 27.17 -16.02 -28.05
C ASN A 392 28.08 -17.25 -27.78
N ASN A 393 27.77 -18.37 -28.44
CA ASN A 393 28.48 -19.66 -28.31
C ASN A 393 28.53 -20.25 -26.88
N MET A 394 27.62 -19.85 -26.01
CA MET A 394 27.45 -20.43 -24.67
C MET A 394 26.02 -20.92 -24.46
N HIS A 395 25.87 -21.90 -23.58
CA HIS A 395 24.58 -22.44 -23.21
C HIS A 395 24.05 -21.79 -21.93
N TYR A 396 22.77 -21.42 -21.94
CA TYR A 396 22.06 -20.89 -20.78
C TYR A 396 20.81 -21.69 -20.50
N ASN A 397 20.56 -21.97 -19.21
CA ASN A 397 19.32 -22.59 -18.76
C ASN A 397 18.39 -21.50 -18.23
N LEU A 398 17.20 -21.40 -18.82
CA LEU A 398 16.18 -20.43 -18.47
C LEU A 398 15.00 -21.17 -17.80
N PRO A 399 14.72 -20.93 -16.51
CA PRO A 399 13.49 -21.41 -15.87
C PRO A 399 12.22 -20.98 -16.63
N PRO A 400 11.06 -21.62 -16.39
CA PRO A 400 9.79 -21.13 -16.90
C PRO A 400 9.55 -19.69 -16.44
N TRP A 401 8.92 -18.87 -17.29
CA TRP A 401 8.52 -17.50 -16.98
C TRP A 401 9.64 -16.67 -16.34
N SER A 402 10.81 -16.64 -16.98
CA SER A 402 12.00 -16.02 -16.41
C SER A 402 12.85 -15.27 -17.42
N ILE A 403 13.63 -14.30 -16.93
CA ILE A 403 14.60 -13.54 -17.72
C ILE A 403 15.95 -13.59 -17.00
N SER A 404 17.01 -13.95 -17.72
CA SER A 404 18.40 -13.85 -17.25
C SER A 404 19.04 -12.56 -17.78
N ILE A 405 19.73 -11.81 -16.91
CA ILE A 405 20.39 -10.54 -17.23
C ILE A 405 21.91 -10.73 -17.31
N LEU A 406 22.50 -10.30 -18.43
CA LEU A 406 23.92 -10.39 -18.74
C LEU A 406 24.47 -9.00 -19.05
N PRO A 407 25.01 -8.27 -18.06
CA PRO A 407 25.49 -6.89 -18.24
C PRO A 407 26.68 -6.72 -19.18
N ASN A 408 27.32 -7.83 -19.55
CA ASN A 408 28.44 -7.91 -20.49
C ASN A 408 28.14 -8.86 -21.68
N CYS A 409 26.87 -9.20 -21.90
CA CYS A 409 26.43 -10.19 -22.91
C CYS A 409 27.06 -11.59 -22.77
N LYS A 410 27.68 -11.90 -21.63
CA LYS A 410 28.41 -13.16 -21.41
C LYS A 410 27.99 -13.88 -20.11
N ASN A 411 28.05 -13.19 -18.98
CA ASN A 411 27.84 -13.79 -17.66
C ASN A 411 26.45 -13.43 -17.12
N VAL A 412 25.67 -14.44 -16.73
CA VAL A 412 24.39 -14.21 -16.02
C VAL A 412 24.70 -13.76 -14.60
N VAL A 413 24.29 -12.55 -14.25
CA VAL A 413 24.42 -12.03 -12.87
C VAL A 413 23.11 -12.17 -12.09
N PHE A 414 21.97 -12.26 -12.79
CA PHE A 414 20.65 -12.35 -12.20
C PHE A 414 19.70 -13.13 -13.10
N ASN A 415 18.79 -13.90 -12.50
CA ASN A 415 17.63 -14.46 -13.19
C ASN A 415 16.38 -14.26 -12.32
N THR A 416 15.29 -13.82 -12.95
CA THR A 416 14.07 -13.40 -12.25
C THR A 416 13.39 -14.52 -11.45
N ALA A 417 13.53 -15.78 -11.84
CA ALA A 417 12.94 -16.92 -11.12
C ALA A 417 13.88 -17.56 -10.08
N ASN A 418 15.18 -17.28 -10.14
CA ASN A 418 16.19 -17.86 -9.24
C ASN A 418 16.38 -17.01 -7.98
N VAL A 419 15.45 -17.09 -7.03
CA VAL A 419 15.52 -16.34 -5.76
C VAL A 419 16.66 -16.84 -4.88
N GLY A 420 17.58 -15.97 -4.47
CA GLY A 420 18.74 -16.33 -3.62
C GLY A 420 18.78 -15.65 -2.27
N THR A 421 17.96 -14.61 -2.12
CA THR A 421 17.71 -14.02 -0.83
C THR A 421 16.94 -14.99 0.05
N GLN A 422 17.23 -14.98 1.35
CA GLN A 422 16.43 -15.69 2.33
C GLN A 422 14.96 -15.27 2.29
N THR A 423 14.07 -16.11 2.78
CA THR A 423 12.67 -15.80 3.09
C THR A 423 12.55 -15.62 4.59
N SER A 424 11.90 -14.54 5.04
CA SER A 424 11.62 -14.31 6.46
C SER A 424 10.15 -14.60 6.74
N ARG A 425 9.88 -15.48 7.69
CA ARG A 425 8.51 -15.73 8.19
C ARG A 425 8.26 -14.84 9.38
N MET A 426 7.31 -13.93 9.24
CA MET A 426 6.92 -13.00 10.30
C MET A 426 5.85 -13.63 11.20
N GLN A 427 5.86 -13.25 12.47
CA GLN A 427 4.84 -13.60 13.45
C GLN A 427 4.48 -12.39 14.31
N MET A 428 3.29 -12.46 14.93
CA MET A 428 2.87 -11.55 15.99
C MET A 428 2.97 -12.29 17.33
N LEU A 429 3.74 -11.76 18.27
CA LEU A 429 3.88 -12.30 19.62
C LEU A 429 3.29 -11.34 20.64
N SER A 430 2.66 -11.84 21.70
CA SER A 430 2.21 -11.00 22.81
C SER A 430 3.37 -10.26 23.47
N THR A 431 3.16 -9.00 23.83
CA THR A 431 4.11 -8.19 24.61
C THR A 431 4.00 -8.50 26.11
N THR A 432 5.02 -8.13 26.87
CA THR A 432 5.05 -8.28 28.34
C THR A 432 4.07 -7.35 29.05
N THR A 433 3.78 -6.18 28.47
CA THR A 433 2.74 -5.25 28.93
C THR A 433 1.45 -5.48 28.15
N GLN A 434 0.31 -5.43 28.83
CA GLN A 434 -1.01 -5.61 28.24
C GLN A 434 -1.98 -4.57 28.79
N PRO A 435 -2.96 -4.10 27.98
CA PRO A 435 -4.05 -3.29 28.48
C PRO A 435 -4.80 -4.04 29.58
N ASN A 436 -4.97 -3.39 30.73
CA ASN A 436 -5.69 -3.95 31.87
C ASN A 436 -6.76 -2.99 32.39
N SER A 437 -7.56 -3.46 33.35
CA SER A 437 -8.56 -2.63 34.05
C SER A 437 -9.55 -1.94 33.10
N TRP A 438 -10.07 -2.71 32.13
CA TRP A 438 -11.03 -2.20 31.15
C TRP A 438 -12.26 -1.59 31.82
N GLU A 439 -12.63 -0.40 31.37
CA GLU A 439 -13.88 0.26 31.73
C GLU A 439 -14.72 0.49 30.47
N THR A 440 -16.04 0.57 30.62
CA THR A 440 -16.98 0.73 29.50
C THR A 440 -18.01 1.83 29.73
N TYR A 441 -18.48 2.39 28.62
CA TYR A 441 -19.57 3.33 28.54
C TYR A 441 -20.47 2.94 27.35
N GLY A 442 -21.77 2.72 27.60
CA GLY A 442 -22.73 2.39 26.54
C GLY A 442 -23.33 3.64 25.90
N GLU A 443 -23.47 3.65 24.57
CA GLU A 443 -24.27 4.67 23.90
C GLU A 443 -25.73 4.59 24.33
N ASP A 444 -26.27 5.68 24.84
CA ASP A 444 -27.68 5.77 25.22
C ASP A 444 -28.54 6.13 24.00
N ILE A 445 -29.23 5.11 23.49
CA ILE A 445 -30.13 5.21 22.33
C ILE A 445 -31.45 5.90 22.72
N SER A 446 -31.84 5.85 24.00
CA SER A 446 -33.14 6.36 24.45
C SER A 446 -33.23 7.89 24.48
N SER A 447 -32.09 8.57 24.67
CA SER A 447 -31.95 10.04 24.70
C SER A 447 -31.43 10.65 23.39
N LEU A 448 -31.43 9.90 22.28
CA LEU A 448 -30.90 10.40 21.00
C LEU A 448 -31.62 11.66 20.50
N GLU A 449 -32.94 11.75 20.72
CA GLU A 449 -33.77 12.89 20.27
C GLU A 449 -33.51 14.17 21.08
N ASP A 450 -33.10 14.06 22.34
CA ASP A 450 -32.91 15.21 23.25
C ASP A 450 -31.77 16.16 22.80
N SER A 451 -30.86 15.65 21.98
CA SER A 451 -29.72 16.38 21.41
C SER A 451 -29.86 16.67 19.91
N SER A 452 -30.96 16.25 19.30
CA SER A 452 -31.18 16.35 17.85
C SER A 452 -31.83 17.68 17.47
N THR A 453 -31.32 18.31 16.41
CA THR A 453 -31.79 19.64 15.97
C THR A 453 -32.33 19.65 14.55
N LEU A 454 -32.13 18.57 13.79
CA LEU A 454 -32.55 18.49 12.38
C LEU A 454 -33.72 17.53 12.21
N THR A 455 -34.82 18.04 11.63
CA THR A 455 -35.95 17.22 11.20
C THR A 455 -36.33 17.56 9.76
N ALA A 456 -36.81 16.58 9.00
CA ALA A 456 -37.30 16.78 7.65
C ALA A 456 -38.46 15.82 7.36
N VAL A 457 -39.36 16.22 6.46
CA VAL A 457 -40.30 15.29 5.84
C VAL A 457 -39.55 14.58 4.73
N GLY A 458 -39.39 13.26 4.84
CA GLY A 458 -38.59 12.48 3.90
C GLY A 458 -37.18 12.13 4.39
N LEU A 459 -36.52 11.30 3.59
CA LEU A 459 -35.19 10.76 3.86
C LEU A 459 -34.08 11.62 3.25
N LEU A 460 -33.08 12.01 4.05
CA LEU A 460 -31.94 12.83 3.63
C LEU A 460 -30.70 11.97 3.36
N GLU A 461 -29.90 12.37 2.38
CA GLU A 461 -28.66 11.67 1.98
C GLU A 461 -27.55 11.87 3.03
N GLN A 462 -26.84 10.79 3.37
CA GLN A 462 -25.94 10.78 4.53
C GLN A 462 -24.77 11.76 4.38
N LEU A 463 -24.09 11.76 3.24
CA LEU A 463 -22.91 12.62 3.05
C LEU A 463 -23.28 14.11 3.12
N ASN A 464 -24.45 14.49 2.63
CA ASN A 464 -24.97 15.85 2.69
C ASN A 464 -25.19 16.32 4.13
N ILE A 465 -25.62 15.42 5.01
CA ILE A 465 -25.88 15.75 6.42
C ILE A 465 -24.61 15.67 7.26
N THR A 466 -23.79 14.63 7.09
CA THR A 466 -22.59 14.43 7.91
C THR A 466 -21.41 15.28 7.46
N ARG A 467 -21.36 15.68 6.18
CA ARG A 467 -20.17 16.27 5.54
C ARG A 467 -18.91 15.43 5.74
N ASP A 468 -19.06 14.11 5.89
CA ASP A 468 -18.00 13.17 6.27
C ASP A 468 -17.28 13.53 7.59
N ASN A 469 -17.95 14.22 8.52
CA ASN A 469 -17.38 14.50 9.85
C ASN A 469 -17.49 13.29 10.80
N SER A 470 -18.39 12.35 10.51
CA SER A 470 -18.53 11.07 11.20
C SER A 470 -18.95 9.99 10.20
N ASP A 471 -18.60 8.74 10.50
CA ASP A 471 -19.10 7.57 9.78
C ASP A 471 -20.59 7.34 10.02
N TYR A 472 -21.13 7.91 11.09
CA TYR A 472 -22.43 7.56 11.66
C TYR A 472 -23.47 8.66 11.42
N LEU A 473 -24.66 8.25 10.94
CA LEU A 473 -25.85 9.11 10.88
C LEU A 473 -27.06 8.34 11.39
N TRP A 474 -27.72 8.89 12.41
CA TRP A 474 -28.99 8.39 12.89
C TRP A 474 -30.16 8.94 12.07
N TYR A 475 -31.06 8.05 11.66
CA TYR A 475 -32.37 8.34 11.07
C TYR A 475 -33.44 7.84 12.05
N MET A 476 -34.24 8.75 12.61
CA MET A 476 -35.22 8.40 13.65
C MET A 476 -36.63 8.80 13.22
N THR A 477 -37.59 7.92 13.46
CA THR A 477 -39.02 8.18 13.25
C THR A 477 -39.85 7.41 14.28
N SER A 478 -41.16 7.65 14.30
CA SER A 478 -42.10 6.93 15.16
C SER A 478 -43.25 6.33 14.36
N ILE A 479 -43.76 5.21 14.82
CA ILE A 479 -44.96 4.57 14.28
C ILE A 479 -45.94 4.24 15.42
N ASP A 480 -47.19 4.67 15.28
CA ASP A 480 -48.26 4.23 16.16
C ASP A 480 -48.82 2.88 15.70
N ILE A 481 -48.92 1.96 16.63
CA ILE A 481 -49.37 0.58 16.43
C ILE A 481 -50.64 0.36 17.26
N SER A 482 -51.73 -0.07 16.61
CA SER A 482 -52.99 -0.33 17.28
C SER A 482 -52.87 -1.50 18.25
N SER A 483 -53.46 -1.38 19.44
CA SER A 483 -53.59 -2.50 20.38
C SER A 483 -54.44 -3.66 19.83
N SER A 484 -55.18 -3.42 18.74
CA SER A 484 -56.00 -4.42 18.06
C SER A 484 -55.29 -5.23 16.99
N GLU A 485 -54.00 -4.98 16.71
CA GLU A 485 -53.25 -5.70 15.68
C GLU A 485 -53.23 -7.22 15.92
N SER A 486 -53.45 -8.01 14.88
CA SER A 486 -53.55 -9.47 14.96
C SER A 486 -52.28 -10.14 15.50
N PHE A 487 -51.10 -9.55 15.30
CA PHE A 487 -49.83 -10.09 15.78
C PHE A 487 -49.68 -10.07 17.31
N PHE A 488 -50.47 -9.27 18.03
CA PHE A 488 -50.55 -9.37 19.50
C PHE A 488 -51.38 -10.57 19.98
N ARG A 489 -52.18 -11.17 19.09
CA ARG A 489 -53.08 -12.30 19.37
C ARG A 489 -52.61 -13.60 18.69
N GLY A 490 -51.31 -13.74 18.49
CA GLY A 490 -50.71 -14.93 17.87
C GLY A 490 -50.62 -14.90 16.34
N GLY A 491 -50.91 -13.75 15.69
CA GLY A 491 -50.62 -13.52 14.28
C GLY A 491 -49.12 -13.45 13.97
N GLN A 492 -48.76 -13.40 12.69
CA GLN A 492 -47.37 -13.25 12.26
C GLN A 492 -46.81 -11.88 12.66
N LYS A 493 -45.58 -11.85 13.17
CA LYS A 493 -44.92 -10.59 13.53
C LYS A 493 -44.69 -9.71 12.29
N PRO A 494 -44.82 -8.38 12.43
CA PRO A 494 -44.52 -7.47 11.33
C PRO A 494 -43.02 -7.50 11.00
N THR A 495 -42.70 -7.22 9.76
CA THR A 495 -41.31 -7.09 9.29
C THR A 495 -41.02 -5.66 8.87
N LEU A 496 -39.81 -5.18 9.16
CA LEU A 496 -39.32 -3.89 8.67
C LEU A 496 -38.38 -4.14 7.49
N PHE A 497 -38.72 -3.53 6.36
CA PHE A 497 -37.86 -3.42 5.19
C PHE A 497 -37.18 -2.04 5.20
N VAL A 498 -35.85 -2.03 5.12
CA VAL A 498 -35.04 -0.80 5.00
C VAL A 498 -34.11 -0.94 3.83
N GLN A 499 -34.17 0.01 2.89
CA GLN A 499 -33.21 0.13 1.82
C GLN A 499 -32.28 1.33 2.02
N SER A 500 -30.98 1.08 1.96
CA SER A 500 -29.91 2.07 2.07
C SER A 500 -28.98 1.98 0.86
N ARG A 501 -28.39 3.10 0.47
CA ARG A 501 -27.37 3.17 -0.58
C ARG A 501 -25.97 2.81 -0.09
N GLY A 502 -25.82 2.54 1.20
CA GLY A 502 -24.60 2.02 1.81
C GLY A 502 -24.25 2.73 3.12
N HIS A 503 -23.24 2.25 3.84
CA HIS A 503 -22.49 0.99 3.63
C HIS A 503 -22.94 -0.13 4.59
N ALA A 504 -23.50 0.25 5.73
CA ALA A 504 -24.20 -0.64 6.65
C ALA A 504 -25.36 0.09 7.33
N VAL A 505 -26.29 -0.68 7.91
CA VAL A 505 -27.39 -0.17 8.73
C VAL A 505 -27.60 -1.06 9.95
N HIS A 506 -27.78 -0.45 11.11
CA HIS A 506 -28.31 -1.10 12.32
C HIS A 506 -29.72 -0.58 12.59
N VAL A 507 -30.64 -1.50 12.84
CA VAL A 507 -32.06 -1.20 13.08
C VAL A 507 -32.35 -1.36 14.56
N PHE A 508 -32.78 -0.29 15.22
CA PHE A 508 -33.21 -0.28 16.60
C PHE A 508 -34.70 0.04 16.70
N ILE A 509 -35.41 -0.73 17.53
CA ILE A 509 -36.82 -0.55 17.83
C ILE A 509 -36.94 -0.36 19.33
N ASN A 510 -37.50 0.78 19.75
CA ASN A 510 -37.64 1.16 21.16
C ASN A 510 -36.32 1.03 21.95
N GLY A 511 -35.19 1.42 21.32
CA GLY A 511 -33.86 1.36 21.92
C GLY A 511 -33.17 -0.01 21.87
N GLN A 512 -33.84 -1.06 21.39
CA GLN A 512 -33.26 -2.41 21.29
C GLN A 512 -32.86 -2.75 19.85
N LEU A 513 -31.67 -3.33 19.67
CA LEU A 513 -31.20 -3.78 18.35
C LEU A 513 -32.11 -4.91 17.84
N SER A 514 -32.74 -4.68 16.69
CA SER A 514 -33.56 -5.68 16.00
C SER A 514 -32.78 -6.41 14.91
N GLY A 515 -31.76 -5.79 14.33
CA GLY A 515 -30.87 -6.46 13.37
C GLY A 515 -29.96 -5.51 12.62
N SER A 516 -29.12 -6.07 11.77
CA SER A 516 -28.10 -5.33 11.01
C SER A 516 -27.97 -5.87 9.59
N ALA A 517 -27.58 -5.03 8.65
CA ALA A 517 -27.20 -5.42 7.29
C ALA A 517 -26.04 -4.54 6.79
N TYR A 518 -25.21 -5.09 5.90
CA TYR A 518 -24.06 -4.39 5.32
C TYR A 518 -23.82 -4.84 3.88
N GLY A 519 -23.19 -3.97 3.09
CA GLY A 519 -22.82 -4.24 1.70
C GLY A 519 -21.36 -4.73 1.58
N THR A 520 -20.86 -4.72 0.35
CA THR A 520 -19.44 -4.97 0.02
C THR A 520 -18.87 -3.81 -0.80
N ARG A 521 -17.59 -3.87 -1.17
CA ARG A 521 -16.99 -2.88 -2.08
C ARG A 521 -17.61 -2.94 -3.47
N GLU A 522 -18.00 -4.13 -3.93
CA GLU A 522 -18.60 -4.36 -5.25
C GLU A 522 -20.07 -3.94 -5.31
N ASP A 523 -20.84 -4.25 -4.26
CA ASP A 523 -22.22 -3.77 -4.09
C ASP A 523 -22.40 -3.12 -2.72
N MET A 524 -22.32 -1.79 -2.73
CA MET A 524 -22.45 -0.96 -1.53
C MET A 524 -23.89 -0.89 -1.00
N ARG A 525 -24.90 -1.30 -1.80
CA ARG A 525 -26.31 -1.17 -1.41
C ARG A 525 -26.64 -2.13 -0.29
N VAL A 526 -27.49 -1.67 0.63
CA VAL A 526 -27.88 -2.45 1.81
C VAL A 526 -29.39 -2.62 1.81
N ARG A 527 -29.83 -3.85 2.05
CA ARG A 527 -31.24 -4.19 2.27
C ARG A 527 -31.34 -4.94 3.58
N PHE A 528 -32.11 -4.38 4.52
CA PHE A 528 -32.54 -5.09 5.71
C PHE A 528 -33.99 -5.51 5.52
N ASN A 529 -34.30 -6.78 5.80
CA ASN A 529 -35.65 -7.29 5.90
C ASN A 529 -35.69 -8.25 7.08
N GLY A 530 -36.32 -7.84 8.18
CA GLY A 530 -36.32 -8.63 9.40
C GLY A 530 -37.54 -8.36 10.28
N PRO A 531 -37.90 -9.32 11.15
CA PRO A 531 -39.00 -9.15 12.09
C PRO A 531 -38.68 -8.05 13.11
N VAL A 532 -39.69 -7.29 13.51
CA VAL A 532 -39.57 -6.22 14.52
C VAL A 532 -40.58 -6.44 15.65
N ASN A 533 -40.19 -6.10 16.88
CA ASN A 533 -41.04 -6.24 18.05
C ASN A 533 -41.62 -4.87 18.42
N PHE A 534 -42.82 -4.59 17.93
CA PHE A 534 -43.57 -3.41 18.35
C PHE A 534 -44.41 -3.68 19.60
N LEU A 535 -44.62 -2.64 20.38
CA LEU A 535 -45.54 -2.58 21.51
C LEU A 535 -46.82 -1.83 21.10
N PRO A 536 -47.95 -2.01 21.80
CA PRO A 536 -49.12 -1.17 21.59
C PRO A 536 -48.80 0.31 21.83
N GLY A 537 -49.30 1.19 20.96
CA GLY A 537 -49.04 2.64 21.02
C GLY A 537 -47.84 3.08 20.17
N THR A 538 -47.19 4.18 20.58
CA THR A 538 -46.09 4.79 19.83
C THR A 538 -44.80 3.99 20.00
N ASN A 539 -44.22 3.59 18.87
CA ASN A 539 -42.93 2.91 18.81
C ASN A 539 -41.90 3.79 18.13
N ARG A 540 -40.68 3.83 18.67
CA ARG A 540 -39.55 4.54 18.09
C ARG A 540 -38.75 3.60 17.20
N ILE A 541 -38.44 4.06 15.99
CA ILE A 541 -37.56 3.39 15.04
C ILE A 541 -36.32 4.28 14.89
N ALA A 542 -35.15 3.74 15.21
CA ALA A 542 -33.87 4.41 15.00
C ALA A 542 -33.00 3.55 14.09
N LEU A 543 -32.59 4.11 12.96
CA LEU A 543 -31.70 3.47 11.99
C LEU A 543 -30.34 4.16 12.07
N LEU A 544 -29.31 3.42 12.46
CA LEU A 544 -27.94 3.91 12.42
C LEU A 544 -27.34 3.53 11.07
N SER A 545 -27.12 4.51 10.21
CA SER A 545 -26.46 4.35 8.92
C SER A 545 -24.97 4.59 9.06
N ILE A 546 -24.15 3.74 8.43
CA ILE A 546 -22.69 3.74 8.60
C ILE A 546 -21.98 3.82 7.25
N ALA A 547 -21.05 4.76 7.11
CA ALA A 547 -20.14 4.89 5.97
C ALA A 547 -18.76 4.30 6.30
N VAL A 548 -18.34 3.25 5.59
CA VAL A 548 -17.01 2.64 5.70
C VAL A 548 -16.04 3.24 4.68
N GLY A 549 -15.75 4.55 4.81
CA GLY A 549 -15.02 5.33 3.80
C GLY A 549 -15.84 5.58 2.53
N LEU A 550 -15.43 6.55 1.70
CA LEU A 550 -16.19 7.03 0.54
C LEU A 550 -15.68 6.45 -0.79
N PRO A 551 -16.57 6.33 -1.82
CA PRO A 551 -16.20 5.95 -3.18
C PRO A 551 -15.02 6.75 -3.72
N ASN A 552 -14.10 6.11 -4.43
CA ASN A 552 -12.88 6.76 -4.93
C ASN A 552 -12.52 6.47 -6.37
N ASN A 553 -13.35 5.71 -7.06
CA ASN A 553 -13.19 5.38 -8.46
C ASN A 553 -14.58 5.22 -9.09
N GLY A 554 -14.66 5.50 -10.39
CA GLY A 554 -15.92 5.58 -11.14
C GLY A 554 -16.08 6.93 -11.83
N ILE A 555 -17.01 7.01 -12.78
CA ILE A 555 -17.41 8.29 -13.36
C ILE A 555 -18.50 8.89 -12.48
N HIS A 556 -18.37 10.18 -12.22
CA HIS A 556 -19.28 10.93 -11.37
C HIS A 556 -19.53 10.24 -10.01
N PHE A 557 -18.51 9.61 -9.42
CA PHE A 557 -18.65 8.90 -8.14
C PHE A 557 -19.02 9.86 -7.01
N GLU A 558 -18.73 11.16 -7.16
CA GLU A 558 -19.19 12.22 -6.26
C GLU A 558 -20.70 12.30 -6.20
N THR A 559 -21.43 11.87 -7.23
CA THR A 559 -22.91 11.89 -7.27
C THR A 559 -23.55 10.68 -6.62
N TRP A 560 -22.76 9.66 -6.26
CA TRP A 560 -23.28 8.44 -5.67
C TRP A 560 -23.75 8.72 -4.24
N ASN A 561 -25.03 8.46 -3.99
CA ASN A 561 -25.65 8.71 -2.70
C ASN A 561 -25.22 7.67 -1.65
N LEU A 562 -25.16 8.09 -0.38
CA LEU A 562 -24.98 7.22 0.77
C LEU A 562 -26.19 7.33 1.73
N GLY A 563 -26.34 6.31 2.56
CA GLY A 563 -27.33 6.30 3.63
C GLY A 563 -28.73 5.81 3.26
N VAL A 564 -29.64 5.90 4.23
CA VAL A 564 -31.03 5.42 4.11
C VAL A 564 -31.83 6.40 3.27
N LEU A 565 -32.01 6.07 1.98
CA LEU A 565 -32.84 6.82 1.04
C LEU A 565 -34.10 6.06 0.62
N GLY A 566 -34.36 4.94 1.28
CA GLY A 566 -35.60 4.21 1.17
C GLY A 566 -35.72 3.29 -0.05
N PRO A 567 -36.86 2.59 -0.16
CA PRO A 567 -38.01 2.74 0.74
C PRO A 567 -37.77 2.15 2.14
N VAL A 568 -38.52 2.65 3.13
CA VAL A 568 -38.59 2.13 4.51
C VAL A 568 -40.03 1.71 4.77
N VAL A 569 -40.31 0.40 4.80
CA VAL A 569 -41.68 -0.13 4.79
C VAL A 569 -41.88 -1.11 5.94
N VAL A 570 -42.99 -1.00 6.66
CA VAL A 570 -43.45 -2.00 7.63
C VAL A 570 -44.49 -2.88 6.96
N HIS A 571 -44.22 -4.19 6.89
CA HIS A 571 -45.13 -5.19 6.36
C HIS A 571 -45.85 -5.95 7.48
N GLY A 572 -47.02 -6.50 7.16
CA GLY A 572 -47.74 -7.40 8.06
C GLY A 572 -48.56 -6.73 9.15
N LEU A 573 -49.02 -5.49 8.92
CA LEU A 573 -50.05 -4.84 9.73
C LEU A 573 -51.45 -5.20 9.21
N ASP A 574 -52.46 -5.18 10.07
CA ASP A 574 -53.84 -5.57 9.71
C ASP A 574 -54.45 -4.67 8.61
N HIS A 575 -54.01 -3.41 8.54
CA HIS A 575 -54.46 -2.44 7.54
C HIS A 575 -53.59 -2.39 6.27
N GLY A 576 -52.68 -3.36 6.10
CA GLY A 576 -51.73 -3.42 4.99
C GLY A 576 -50.40 -2.76 5.30
N ASP A 577 -49.52 -2.75 4.31
CA ASP A 577 -48.15 -2.24 4.47
C ASP A 577 -48.12 -0.72 4.67
N LYS A 578 -47.20 -0.26 5.53
CA LYS A 578 -47.02 1.17 5.83
C LYS A 578 -45.65 1.65 5.38
N ASP A 579 -45.62 2.52 4.38
CA ASP A 579 -44.39 3.21 3.95
C ASP A 579 -44.10 4.40 4.89
N LEU A 580 -42.92 4.38 5.49
CA LEU A 580 -42.43 5.41 6.42
C LEU A 580 -41.54 6.44 5.73
N SER A 581 -41.20 6.26 4.45
CA SER A 581 -40.19 7.05 3.74
C SER A 581 -40.51 8.54 3.70
N TRP A 582 -41.80 8.91 3.65
CA TRP A 582 -42.26 10.30 3.56
C TRP A 582 -42.79 10.88 4.87
N GLN A 583 -42.52 10.22 6.01
CA GLN A 583 -42.88 10.75 7.32
C GLN A 583 -41.85 11.79 7.80
N LYS A 584 -42.12 12.38 8.96
CA LYS A 584 -41.14 13.24 9.63
C LYS A 584 -40.02 12.37 10.21
N TRP A 585 -38.81 12.59 9.73
CA TRP A 585 -37.59 11.97 10.24
C TRP A 585 -36.75 12.98 11.01
N THR A 586 -36.13 12.52 12.08
CA THR A 586 -35.18 13.26 12.92
C THR A 586 -33.78 12.71 12.72
N TYR A 587 -32.78 13.59 12.69
CA TYR A 587 -31.40 13.24 12.33
C TYR A 587 -30.41 13.63 13.42
N LYS A 588 -29.40 12.78 13.64
CA LYS A 588 -28.25 13.09 14.50
C LYS A 588 -26.96 12.60 13.84
N VAL A 589 -26.04 13.54 13.60
CA VAL A 589 -24.69 13.24 13.09
C VAL A 589 -23.84 12.69 14.23
N GLY A 590 -23.16 11.57 13.98
CA GLY A 590 -22.21 10.99 14.89
C GLY A 590 -22.80 10.33 16.13
N LEU A 591 -21.89 9.91 17.00
CA LEU A 591 -22.16 9.24 18.27
C LEU A 591 -22.08 10.21 19.44
N LYS A 592 -22.71 9.89 20.58
CA LYS A 592 -22.60 10.73 21.78
C LYS A 592 -21.15 10.75 22.30
N GLY A 593 -20.46 9.62 22.27
CA GLY A 593 -19.04 9.56 22.64
C GLY A 593 -18.12 10.38 21.73
N GLU A 594 -18.47 10.54 20.45
CA GLU A 594 -17.75 11.45 19.54
C GLU A 594 -17.95 12.90 19.96
N SER A 595 -19.19 13.34 20.24
CA SER A 595 -19.46 14.73 20.65
C SER A 595 -18.86 15.08 22.02
N MET A 596 -18.74 14.10 22.92
CA MET A 596 -18.06 14.27 24.20
C MET A 596 -16.52 14.26 24.07
N ASN A 597 -16.00 13.82 22.92
CA ASN A 597 -14.58 13.62 22.64
C ASN A 597 -13.93 12.60 23.60
N LEU A 598 -14.58 11.44 23.82
CA LEU A 598 -14.10 10.40 24.75
C LEU A 598 -12.73 9.81 24.39
N VAL A 599 -12.25 10.05 23.17
CA VAL A 599 -10.94 9.59 22.68
C VAL A 599 -9.79 10.45 23.20
N SER A 600 -10.06 11.68 23.64
CA SER A 600 -9.05 12.58 24.19
C SER A 600 -8.80 12.28 25.68
N PRO A 601 -7.54 12.38 26.16
CA PRO A 601 -7.22 12.35 27.58
C PRO A 601 -8.05 13.34 28.43
N ASP A 602 -8.44 14.49 27.87
CA ASP A 602 -9.25 15.49 28.58
C ASP A 602 -10.76 15.21 28.49
N GLY A 603 -11.19 14.48 27.45
CA GLY A 603 -12.60 14.17 27.23
C GLY A 603 -13.05 12.90 27.96
N VAL A 604 -12.13 12.00 28.27
CA VAL A 604 -12.42 10.70 28.89
C VAL A 604 -13.05 10.84 30.28
N SER A 605 -12.83 11.94 31.01
CA SER A 605 -13.41 12.15 32.35
C SER A 605 -14.83 12.71 32.35
N LYS A 606 -15.44 12.95 31.19
CA LYS A 606 -16.78 13.56 31.08
C LYS A 606 -17.95 12.60 31.31
N VAL A 607 -17.68 11.31 31.47
CA VAL A 607 -18.70 10.27 31.69
C VAL A 607 -18.30 9.37 32.83
N ASP A 608 -19.32 8.80 33.49
CA ASP A 608 -19.14 7.77 34.49
C ASP A 608 -18.89 6.44 33.80
N TRP A 609 -17.62 6.01 33.82
CA TRP A 609 -17.20 4.73 33.28
C TRP A 609 -17.54 3.60 34.25
N ILE A 610 -17.97 2.47 33.70
CA ILE A 610 -18.32 1.29 34.48
C ILE A 610 -17.17 0.28 34.36
N PRO A 611 -16.60 -0.20 35.49
CA PRO A 611 -15.63 -1.28 35.47
C PRO A 611 -16.16 -2.51 34.71
N GLY A 612 -15.36 -3.05 33.79
CA GLY A 612 -15.78 -4.17 32.94
C GLY A 612 -16.19 -5.42 33.71
N SER A 613 -15.67 -5.62 34.92
CA SER A 613 -16.04 -6.73 35.82
C SER A 613 -17.49 -6.67 36.32
N LEU A 614 -18.12 -5.49 36.29
CA LEU A 614 -19.50 -5.28 36.77
C LEU A 614 -20.53 -5.45 35.66
N VAL A 615 -20.09 -5.71 34.42
CA VAL A 615 -20.96 -5.77 33.26
C VAL A 615 -21.47 -7.20 33.07
N THR A 616 -22.73 -7.45 33.43
CA THR A 616 -23.40 -8.76 33.35
C THR A 616 -23.71 -9.21 31.92
N GLN A 617 -23.66 -8.30 30.94
CA GLN A 617 -23.89 -8.56 29.51
C GLN A 617 -22.76 -7.96 28.67
N SER A 618 -21.75 -8.77 28.34
CA SER A 618 -20.50 -8.32 27.70
C SER A 618 -20.61 -8.02 26.20
N GLN A 619 -21.75 -8.27 25.54
CA GLN A 619 -21.88 -8.22 24.08
C GLN A 619 -22.95 -7.25 23.54
N GLN A 620 -23.32 -6.21 24.29
CA GLN A 620 -24.21 -5.19 23.74
C GLN A 620 -23.49 -4.31 22.70
N PRO A 621 -24.16 -3.93 21.58
CA PRO A 621 -23.60 -3.08 20.53
C PRO A 621 -23.43 -1.62 21.00
N LEU A 622 -22.71 -0.82 20.22
CA LEU A 622 -22.48 0.61 20.44
C LEU A 622 -21.89 0.94 21.83
N ARG A 623 -20.72 0.39 22.12
CA ARG A 623 -20.02 0.59 23.39
C ARG A 623 -18.66 1.22 23.21
N TRP A 624 -18.33 2.11 24.12
CA TRP A 624 -16.97 2.61 24.30
C TRP A 624 -16.26 1.76 25.34
N TYR A 625 -14.98 1.48 25.10
CA TYR A 625 -14.08 0.91 26.08
C TYR A 625 -12.85 1.77 26.22
N LYS A 626 -12.29 1.80 27.42
CA LYS A 626 -10.96 2.36 27.66
C LYS A 626 -10.13 1.45 28.56
N ALA A 627 -8.82 1.53 28.38
CA ALA A 627 -7.83 0.92 29.26
C ALA A 627 -6.55 1.75 29.24
N TYR A 628 -5.66 1.48 30.20
CA TYR A 628 -4.31 2.03 30.23
C TYR A 628 -3.28 0.92 30.10
N PHE A 629 -2.13 1.25 29.49
CA PHE A 629 -1.01 0.34 29.38
C PHE A 629 0.33 1.08 29.30
N ASP A 630 1.40 0.40 29.68
CA ASP A 630 2.77 0.91 29.55
C ASP A 630 3.39 0.43 28.24
N ALA A 631 4.24 1.27 27.64
CA ALA A 631 4.89 0.92 26.38
C ALA A 631 5.85 -0.26 26.60
N PRO A 632 5.83 -1.29 25.71
CA PRO A 632 6.84 -2.33 25.71
C PRO A 632 8.26 -1.75 25.55
N MET A 633 9.20 -2.23 26.37
CA MET A 633 10.59 -1.73 26.40
C MET A 633 11.42 -2.11 25.16
N ASP A 634 10.96 -3.09 24.40
CA ASP A 634 11.62 -3.59 23.20
C ASP A 634 11.34 -2.66 21.99
N ASN A 635 12.00 -2.86 20.85
CA ASN A 635 11.98 -1.90 19.72
C ASN A 635 11.18 -2.40 18.50
N GLU A 636 10.71 -3.65 18.52
CA GLU A 636 9.98 -4.27 17.42
C GLU A 636 8.65 -3.56 17.13
N PRO A 637 8.19 -3.45 15.87
CA PRO A 637 6.92 -2.80 15.57
C PRO A 637 5.74 -3.43 16.33
N LEU A 638 4.73 -2.61 16.66
CA LEU A 638 3.60 -3.00 17.51
C LEU A 638 2.28 -3.02 16.75
N ALA A 639 1.35 -3.85 17.21
CA ALA A 639 -0.05 -3.85 16.79
C ALA A 639 -0.97 -4.21 17.96
N LEU A 640 -2.25 -3.88 17.82
CA LEU A 640 -3.32 -4.45 18.63
C LEU A 640 -3.88 -5.71 17.95
N ASP A 641 -3.95 -6.84 18.65
CA ASP A 641 -4.75 -7.99 18.23
C ASP A 641 -6.21 -7.76 18.63
N MET A 642 -7.07 -7.58 17.63
CA MET A 642 -8.48 -7.24 17.79
C MET A 642 -9.41 -8.41 17.44
N LYS A 643 -8.92 -9.66 17.34
CA LYS A 643 -9.74 -10.83 16.95
C LYS A 643 -10.95 -11.08 17.84
N SER A 644 -10.92 -10.63 19.09
CA SER A 644 -12.04 -10.76 20.03
C SER A 644 -13.13 -9.72 19.85
N MET A 645 -12.92 -8.76 18.95
CA MET A 645 -13.79 -7.60 18.72
C MET A 645 -14.62 -7.77 17.44
N GLY A 646 -15.60 -6.90 17.23
CA GLY A 646 -16.50 -6.92 16.08
C GLY A 646 -16.08 -5.91 15.01
N LYS A 647 -16.58 -4.68 15.14
CA LYS A 647 -16.31 -3.57 14.23
C LYS A 647 -16.25 -2.28 15.01
N GLY A 648 -15.45 -1.32 14.56
CA GLY A 648 -15.43 -0.02 15.21
C GLY A 648 -14.23 0.83 14.84
N GLN A 649 -13.78 1.63 15.80
CA GLN A 649 -12.64 2.52 15.67
C GLN A 649 -11.79 2.47 16.93
N VAL A 650 -10.48 2.68 16.79
CA VAL A 650 -9.52 2.61 17.90
C VAL A 650 -8.57 3.81 17.89
N TRP A 651 -8.23 4.28 19.10
CA TRP A 651 -7.36 5.42 19.35
C TRP A 651 -6.37 5.10 20.47
N ILE A 652 -5.16 5.64 20.34
CA ILE A 652 -4.16 5.64 21.40
C ILE A 652 -3.74 7.09 21.66
N ASN A 653 -3.85 7.54 22.91
CA ASN A 653 -3.51 8.91 23.31
C ASN A 653 -4.20 9.99 22.43
N GLY A 654 -5.45 9.76 22.04
CA GLY A 654 -6.22 10.62 21.12
C GLY A 654 -5.84 10.49 19.64
N GLN A 655 -4.78 9.77 19.30
CA GLN A 655 -4.39 9.51 17.90
C GLN A 655 -5.19 8.33 17.34
N SER A 656 -5.87 8.55 16.22
CA SER A 656 -6.70 7.51 15.61
C SER A 656 -5.86 6.50 14.83
N ILE A 657 -5.87 5.25 15.30
CA ILE A 657 -5.24 4.12 14.62
C ILE A 657 -6.02 3.77 13.35
N GLY A 658 -7.35 3.88 13.41
CA GLY A 658 -8.24 3.70 12.27
C GLY A 658 -9.43 2.83 12.60
N ARG A 659 -10.17 2.43 11.55
CA ARG A 659 -11.30 1.50 11.67
C ARG A 659 -10.79 0.09 11.97
N TYR A 660 -11.55 -0.71 12.69
CA TYR A 660 -11.35 -2.16 12.75
C TYR A 660 -12.63 -2.88 12.35
N TRP A 661 -12.46 -4.05 11.72
CA TRP A 661 -13.56 -4.95 11.42
C TRP A 661 -13.03 -6.37 11.24
N THR A 662 -13.47 -7.28 12.10
CA THR A 662 -13.06 -8.69 12.11
C THR A 662 -13.91 -9.58 11.19
N ILE A 663 -14.55 -8.98 10.18
CA ILE A 663 -15.28 -9.72 9.16
C ILE A 663 -14.38 -10.74 8.46
N SER A 664 -14.91 -11.94 8.25
CA SER A 664 -14.16 -13.02 7.60
C SER A 664 -13.91 -12.72 6.13
N ALA A 665 -12.68 -13.00 5.69
CA ALA A 665 -12.27 -12.87 4.31
C ALA A 665 -12.93 -13.93 3.42
N ASN A 666 -13.58 -13.48 2.36
CA ASN A 666 -14.07 -14.31 1.27
C ASN A 666 -13.14 -14.19 0.05
N GLY A 667 -12.87 -15.31 -0.61
CA GLY A 667 -11.97 -15.40 -1.76
C GLY A 667 -11.63 -16.85 -2.13
N SER A 668 -10.70 -17.01 -3.06
CA SER A 668 -10.22 -18.30 -3.55
C SER A 668 -8.76 -18.50 -3.13
N CYS A 669 -8.55 -18.95 -1.90
CA CYS A 669 -7.21 -19.20 -1.36
C CYS A 669 -6.70 -20.58 -1.80
N GLY A 670 -5.93 -20.61 -2.88
CA GLY A 670 -5.29 -21.80 -3.43
C GLY A 670 -3.76 -21.76 -3.38
N ILE A 671 -3.13 -22.75 -4.02
CA ILE A 671 -1.67 -22.77 -4.20
C ILE A 671 -1.28 -21.65 -5.17
N CYS A 672 -0.46 -20.71 -4.70
CA CYS A 672 0.08 -19.63 -5.52
C CYS A 672 1.28 -20.13 -6.35
N GLN A 673 1.26 -19.87 -7.66
CA GLN A 673 2.37 -20.13 -8.58
C GLN A 673 2.87 -18.82 -9.19
N TYR A 674 4.20 -18.69 -9.32
CA TYR A 674 4.79 -17.48 -9.90
C TYR A 674 4.69 -17.42 -11.43
N SER A 675 4.66 -18.57 -12.11
CA SER A 675 4.73 -18.61 -13.57
C SER A 675 3.39 -18.29 -14.23
N GLY A 676 3.47 -17.75 -15.44
CA GLY A 676 2.33 -17.31 -16.23
C GLY A 676 1.74 -15.98 -15.76
N THR A 677 0.86 -15.40 -16.58
CA THR A 677 0.28 -14.08 -16.34
C THR A 677 -0.34 -13.96 -14.94
N PHE A 678 -0.03 -12.88 -14.26
CA PHE A 678 -0.55 -12.54 -12.94
C PHE A 678 -1.81 -11.69 -13.04
N GLN A 679 -2.75 -11.95 -12.12
CA GLN A 679 -3.92 -11.13 -11.85
C GLN A 679 -4.11 -11.07 -10.32
N ALA A 680 -4.78 -10.03 -9.82
CA ALA A 680 -4.91 -9.78 -8.38
C ALA A 680 -5.40 -11.00 -7.58
N SER A 681 -6.38 -11.74 -8.11
CA SER A 681 -6.98 -12.91 -7.46
C SER A 681 -6.15 -14.21 -7.55
N LYS A 682 -5.00 -14.20 -8.23
CA LYS A 682 -4.20 -15.43 -8.47
C LYS A 682 -3.62 -16.02 -7.19
N CYS A 683 -3.25 -15.17 -6.24
CA CYS A 683 -2.53 -15.54 -5.02
C CYS A 683 -3.19 -14.87 -3.82
N GLN A 684 -4.24 -15.52 -3.31
CA GLN A 684 -5.03 -15.05 -2.18
C GLN A 684 -4.72 -15.86 -0.91
N LEU A 685 -4.71 -15.18 0.23
CA LEU A 685 -4.48 -15.74 1.55
C LEU A 685 -5.57 -15.29 2.54
N GLY A 686 -5.69 -16.04 3.65
CA GLY A 686 -6.51 -15.65 4.79
C GLY A 686 -8.01 -15.94 4.67
N CYS A 687 -8.45 -16.66 3.63
CA CYS A 687 -9.87 -17.01 3.45
C CYS A 687 -10.44 -17.73 4.68
N GLY A 688 -11.63 -17.32 5.12
CA GLY A 688 -12.30 -17.82 6.32
C GLY A 688 -11.76 -17.28 7.65
N GLN A 689 -10.67 -16.52 7.65
CA GLN A 689 -10.14 -15.80 8.81
C GLN A 689 -10.57 -14.33 8.75
N PRO A 690 -10.53 -13.57 9.87
CA PRO A 690 -10.75 -12.13 9.83
C PRO A 690 -9.81 -11.46 8.83
N THR A 691 -10.35 -10.65 7.90
CA THR A 691 -9.56 -9.97 6.87
C THR A 691 -8.39 -9.20 7.47
N GLN A 692 -8.62 -8.49 8.57
CA GLN A 692 -7.59 -7.81 9.34
C GLN A 692 -7.78 -8.09 10.83
N SER A 693 -6.80 -8.75 11.43
CA SER A 693 -6.78 -9.06 12.87
C SER A 693 -5.90 -8.10 13.67
N TRP A 694 -4.84 -7.58 13.04
CA TRP A 694 -3.83 -6.77 13.70
C TRP A 694 -3.86 -5.35 13.17
N TYR A 695 -3.82 -4.38 14.08
CA TYR A 695 -3.93 -2.95 13.80
C TYR A 695 -2.68 -2.24 14.27
N HIS A 696 -1.92 -1.70 13.31
CA HIS A 696 -0.59 -1.13 13.54
C HIS A 696 -0.63 0.04 14.55
N VAL A 697 0.24 -0.05 15.55
CA VAL A 697 0.47 1.00 16.56
C VAL A 697 1.86 1.61 16.33
N PRO A 698 1.95 2.83 15.80
CA PRO A 698 3.22 3.53 15.68
C PRO A 698 3.84 3.75 17.05
N ARG A 699 5.11 3.34 17.21
CA ARG A 699 5.82 3.50 18.50
C ARG A 699 5.91 4.96 18.95
N SER A 700 6.03 5.91 18.02
CA SER A 700 6.10 7.33 18.35
C SER A 700 4.81 7.93 18.89
N TRP A 701 3.69 7.19 18.87
CA TRP A 701 2.44 7.60 19.52
C TRP A 701 2.37 7.17 20.99
N LEU A 702 3.35 6.40 21.47
CA LEU A 702 3.40 5.88 22.83
C LEU A 702 4.27 6.77 23.73
N LYS A 703 3.76 6.99 24.94
CA LYS A 703 4.51 7.46 26.11
C LYS A 703 5.11 6.24 26.83
N PRO A 704 6.16 6.40 27.65
CA PRO A 704 6.72 5.29 28.41
C PRO A 704 5.69 4.55 29.27
N THR A 705 4.81 5.28 29.95
CA THR A 705 3.76 4.73 30.82
C THR A 705 2.42 5.42 30.60
N GLN A 706 1.34 4.80 31.09
CA GLN A 706 -0.01 5.39 31.13
C GLN A 706 -0.54 5.82 29.76
N ASN A 707 -0.36 4.99 28.74
CA ASN A 707 -0.97 5.19 27.43
C ASN A 707 -2.47 4.92 27.50
N LEU A 708 -3.28 5.88 27.08
CA LEU A 708 -4.72 5.75 27.02
C LEU A 708 -5.10 5.02 25.73
N LEU A 709 -5.68 3.83 25.85
CA LEU A 709 -6.33 3.10 24.76
C LEU A 709 -7.83 3.32 24.85
N VAL A 710 -8.44 3.84 23.79
CA VAL A 710 -9.90 3.98 23.67
C VAL A 710 -10.35 3.28 22.39
N LEU A 711 -11.44 2.52 22.47
CA LEU A 711 -12.12 1.99 21.29
C LEU A 711 -13.61 2.23 21.37
N PHE A 712 -14.21 2.41 20.22
CA PHE A 712 -15.65 2.29 20.02
C PHE A 712 -15.93 0.96 19.34
N GLU A 713 -16.77 0.12 19.95
CA GLU A 713 -17.23 -1.18 19.46
C GLU A 713 -18.69 -1.09 19.01
N GLU A 714 -18.90 -1.27 17.71
CA GLU A 714 -20.15 -1.10 17.00
C GLU A 714 -21.05 -2.33 17.11
N LEU A 715 -20.50 -3.54 16.98
CA LEU A 715 -21.27 -4.78 16.87
C LEU A 715 -21.34 -5.58 18.18
N GLY A 716 -20.26 -5.54 18.96
CA GLY A 716 -20.08 -6.31 20.18
C GLY A 716 -18.78 -7.11 20.12
N GLY A 717 -18.08 -7.18 21.25
CA GLY A 717 -16.77 -7.80 21.34
C GLY A 717 -16.27 -7.89 22.78
N ASP A 718 -15.26 -8.73 22.99
CA ASP A 718 -14.65 -8.95 24.31
C ASP A 718 -13.32 -8.19 24.41
N ALA A 719 -13.39 -6.97 24.95
CA ALA A 719 -12.25 -6.08 25.10
C ALA A 719 -11.15 -6.65 26.02
N SER A 720 -11.51 -7.54 26.95
CA SER A 720 -10.55 -8.15 27.89
C SER A 720 -9.51 -9.05 27.20
N LYS A 721 -9.79 -9.49 25.98
CA LYS A 721 -8.91 -10.31 25.15
C LYS A 721 -8.09 -9.52 24.14
N ILE A 722 -8.30 -8.20 24.03
CA ILE A 722 -7.43 -7.34 23.25
C ILE A 722 -6.04 -7.42 23.85
N SER A 723 -5.04 -7.61 23.00
CA SER A 723 -3.64 -7.63 23.42
C SER A 723 -2.78 -6.76 22.54
N LEU A 724 -1.77 -6.16 23.16
CA LEU A 724 -0.67 -5.56 22.42
C LEU A 724 0.28 -6.69 22.00
N VAL A 725 0.64 -6.68 20.72
CA VAL A 725 1.52 -7.67 20.11
C VAL A 725 2.67 -6.96 19.41
N LYS A 726 3.80 -7.64 19.35
CA LYS A 726 4.99 -7.22 18.61
C LYS A 726 5.21 -8.08 17.39
N ARG A 727 5.65 -7.45 16.30
CA ARG A 727 5.94 -8.09 15.03
C ARG A 727 7.41 -8.43 14.93
N THR A 728 7.72 -9.73 14.83
CA THR A 728 9.11 -10.21 14.77
C THR A 728 9.30 -11.34 13.78
N THR A 729 10.54 -11.66 13.44
CA THR A 729 10.90 -12.81 12.60
C THR A 729 10.80 -14.09 13.43
N ALA A 730 9.96 -15.02 12.98
CA ALA A 730 9.79 -16.35 13.58
C ALA A 730 10.88 -17.32 13.12
N SER A 731 11.03 -17.42 11.80
CA SER A 731 12.02 -18.27 11.17
C SER A 731 12.49 -17.66 9.85
N VAL A 732 13.68 -18.06 9.44
CA VAL A 732 14.29 -17.69 8.16
C VAL A 732 14.58 -18.94 7.36
N CYS A 733 14.31 -18.88 6.07
CA CYS A 733 14.64 -19.96 5.15
C CYS A 733 15.60 -19.47 4.08
N ALA A 734 16.56 -20.29 3.66
CA ALA A 734 17.41 -19.98 2.53
C ALA A 734 17.55 -21.20 1.62
N SER A 735 17.75 -20.95 0.34
CA SER A 735 18.05 -21.99 -0.64
C SER A 735 19.14 -21.57 -1.62
N ALA A 736 19.99 -22.52 -2.00
CA ALA A 736 21.01 -22.33 -3.02
C ALA A 736 21.17 -23.59 -3.89
N HIS A 737 21.53 -23.40 -5.16
CA HIS A 737 21.82 -24.48 -6.10
C HIS A 737 23.34 -24.60 -6.28
N GLU A 738 23.86 -25.82 -6.42
CA GLU A 738 25.31 -26.05 -6.56
C GLU A 738 25.95 -25.40 -7.82
N ASN A 739 25.13 -25.06 -8.84
CA ASN A 739 25.57 -24.39 -10.07
C ASN A 739 25.28 -22.87 -10.09
N ARG A 740 24.83 -22.29 -8.97
CA ARG A 740 24.50 -20.85 -8.90
C ARG A 740 25.74 -20.00 -8.65
N ALA A 741 25.95 -19.01 -9.52
CA ALA A 741 26.83 -17.89 -9.24
C ALA A 741 26.28 -17.05 -8.07
N SER A 742 27.04 -16.92 -6.98
CA SER A 742 26.76 -15.92 -5.95
C SER A 742 27.17 -14.54 -6.48
N MET A 743 26.29 -13.53 -6.36
CA MET A 743 26.60 -12.15 -6.74
C MET A 743 27.59 -11.44 -5.80
N VAL A 744 28.01 -12.09 -4.72
CA VAL A 744 28.71 -11.42 -3.61
C VAL A 744 30.12 -10.94 -3.96
N ASP A 745 30.73 -11.42 -5.05
CA ASP A 745 32.09 -11.00 -5.44
C ASP A 745 32.18 -10.82 -6.98
N TRP A 746 31.67 -9.70 -7.52
CA TRP A 746 31.96 -9.27 -8.91
C TRP A 746 32.90 -8.06 -8.86
N HIS A 747 34.19 -8.31 -9.06
CA HIS A 747 35.19 -7.25 -9.27
C HIS A 747 35.50 -7.16 -10.76
N ILE A 748 35.52 -5.94 -11.29
CA ILE A 748 36.10 -5.65 -12.60
C ILE A 748 37.59 -5.44 -12.34
N ASP A 749 38.43 -6.41 -12.70
CA ASP A 749 39.87 -6.23 -12.63
C ASP A 749 40.30 -5.14 -13.64
N SER A 750 41.48 -4.54 -13.44
CA SER A 750 42.02 -3.44 -14.28
C SER A 750 42.14 -3.77 -15.78
N ASN A 751 41.95 -5.03 -16.16
CA ASN A 751 41.98 -5.53 -17.52
C ASN A 751 40.59 -5.76 -18.13
N GLY A 752 39.50 -5.41 -17.43
CA GLY A 752 38.12 -5.58 -17.93
C GLY A 752 37.58 -7.02 -17.89
N GLU A 753 38.35 -7.99 -17.36
CA GLU A 753 37.84 -9.33 -17.06
C GLU A 753 37.21 -9.35 -15.67
N GLY A 754 35.90 -9.54 -15.60
CA GLY A 754 35.21 -9.80 -14.34
C GLY A 754 35.50 -11.23 -13.86
N THR A 755 36.26 -11.38 -12.78
CA THR A 755 36.51 -12.67 -12.15
C THR A 755 35.39 -13.00 -11.16
N MET A 756 34.61 -14.03 -11.47
CA MET A 756 33.48 -14.48 -10.65
C MET A 756 34.00 -15.49 -9.61
N LEU A 757 34.05 -15.14 -8.32
CA LEU A 757 34.46 -16.09 -7.27
C LEU A 757 33.33 -17.11 -6.99
N ARG A 758 33.56 -18.31 -7.52
CA ARG A 758 32.60 -19.42 -7.69
C ARG A 758 32.39 -20.26 -6.42
N GLN A 759 31.49 -19.87 -5.52
CA GLN A 759 30.83 -20.84 -4.63
C GLN A 759 29.38 -20.39 -4.30
N PRO A 760 28.35 -21.23 -4.57
CA PRO A 760 26.97 -20.93 -4.18
C PRO A 760 26.85 -20.98 -2.66
N LYS A 761 26.39 -19.88 -2.05
CA LYS A 761 26.21 -19.79 -0.59
C LYS A 761 24.76 -19.51 -0.27
N ILE A 762 24.26 -20.12 0.80
CA ILE A 762 23.09 -19.61 1.50
C ILE A 762 23.54 -18.57 2.53
N GLN A 763 22.69 -17.58 2.78
CA GLN A 763 22.83 -16.66 3.91
C GLN A 763 21.53 -16.69 4.70
N LEU A 764 21.65 -16.94 5.99
CA LEU A 764 20.58 -16.83 6.99
C LEU A 764 20.91 -15.67 7.90
N GLN A 765 19.95 -14.83 8.20
CA GLN A 765 20.11 -13.65 9.04
C GLN A 765 18.82 -13.43 9.83
N CYS A 766 18.92 -13.54 11.15
CA CYS A 766 17.83 -13.20 12.07
C CYS A 766 17.68 -11.68 12.21
N ALA A 767 16.58 -11.23 12.83
CA ALA A 767 16.39 -9.81 13.10
C ALA A 767 17.44 -9.29 14.11
N PRO A 768 17.76 -7.99 14.10
CA PRO A 768 18.69 -7.41 15.08
C PRO A 768 18.30 -7.78 16.52
N GLY A 769 19.28 -8.25 17.29
CA GLY A 769 19.05 -8.71 18.67
C GLY A 769 18.47 -10.13 18.78
N GLN A 770 18.41 -10.90 17.69
CA GLN A 770 18.09 -12.32 17.70
C GLN A 770 19.25 -13.15 17.16
N SER A 771 19.36 -14.38 17.62
CA SER A 771 20.27 -15.39 17.09
C SER A 771 19.51 -16.61 16.58
N ILE A 772 20.16 -17.39 15.72
CA ILE A 772 19.62 -18.68 15.28
C ILE A 772 19.64 -19.63 16.48
N SER A 773 18.45 -20.00 16.97
CA SER A 773 18.31 -20.85 18.15
C SER A 773 18.24 -22.33 17.79
N THR A 774 17.62 -22.67 16.66
CA THR A 774 17.44 -24.06 16.22
C THR A 774 17.33 -24.15 14.70
N ILE A 775 17.82 -25.25 14.13
CA ILE A 775 17.63 -25.57 12.72
C ILE A 775 16.45 -26.53 12.61
N LYS A 776 15.34 -26.06 12.06
CA LYS A 776 14.12 -26.87 11.91
C LYS A 776 14.21 -27.85 10.74
N PHE A 777 14.96 -27.48 9.71
CA PHE A 777 15.17 -28.31 8.53
C PHE A 777 16.49 -27.94 7.85
N ALA A 778 17.27 -28.94 7.43
CA ALA A 778 18.37 -28.75 6.50
C ALA A 778 18.49 -29.96 5.57
N SER A 779 18.62 -29.71 4.27
CA SER A 779 18.81 -30.77 3.28
C SER A 779 19.67 -30.30 2.13
N PHE A 780 20.80 -31.00 1.91
CA PHE A 780 21.59 -30.91 0.68
C PHE A 780 21.29 -32.12 -0.21
N GLY A 781 20.63 -31.89 -1.35
CA GLY A 781 20.14 -32.97 -2.22
C GLY A 781 19.07 -32.47 -3.18
N THR A 782 17.89 -33.11 -3.19
CA THR A 782 16.73 -32.70 -4.01
C THR A 782 15.52 -32.20 -3.19
N PRO A 783 15.71 -31.33 -2.17
CA PRO A 783 14.60 -30.84 -1.35
C PRO A 783 13.58 -30.03 -2.18
N SER A 784 12.34 -30.01 -1.69
CA SER A 784 11.21 -29.32 -2.32
C SER A 784 10.33 -28.62 -1.27
N GLY A 785 9.28 -27.94 -1.73
CA GLY A 785 8.32 -27.24 -0.86
C GLY A 785 8.67 -25.77 -0.59
N PRO A 786 7.71 -24.98 -0.10
CA PRO A 786 7.92 -23.58 0.28
C PRO A 786 8.51 -23.46 1.70
N CYS A 787 9.06 -22.30 2.01
CA CYS A 787 9.58 -21.99 3.36
C CYS A 787 8.52 -22.25 4.44
N GLY A 788 8.88 -22.99 5.49
CA GLY A 788 7.95 -23.43 6.54
C GLY A 788 7.31 -24.80 6.30
N ALA A 789 7.42 -25.33 5.08
CA ALA A 789 6.90 -26.65 4.67
C ALA A 789 7.89 -27.34 3.71
N PHE A 790 9.19 -27.17 3.96
CA PHE A 790 10.23 -27.88 3.21
C PHE A 790 10.10 -29.39 3.42
N GLN A 791 10.35 -30.12 2.34
CA GLN A 791 10.31 -31.58 2.32
C GLN A 791 11.66 -32.09 1.85
N GLN A 792 12.12 -33.16 2.51
CA GLN A 792 13.30 -33.88 2.08
C GLN A 792 13.01 -34.55 0.72
N GLY A 793 13.96 -34.41 -0.21
CA GLY A 793 13.89 -35.07 -1.50
C GLY A 793 14.24 -36.55 -1.44
N THR A 794 14.10 -37.22 -2.59
CA THR A 794 14.58 -38.60 -2.78
C THR A 794 16.10 -38.74 -2.66
N CYS A 795 16.84 -37.63 -2.83
CA CYS A 795 18.27 -37.53 -2.58
C CYS A 795 18.53 -36.54 -1.44
N HIS A 796 19.37 -36.93 -0.48
CA HIS A 796 19.73 -36.13 0.68
C HIS A 796 21.06 -36.60 1.29
N ALA A 797 21.94 -35.67 1.66
CA ALA A 797 23.13 -35.97 2.47
C ALA A 797 22.78 -36.00 3.96
N GLU A 798 22.93 -37.15 4.62
CA GLU A 798 22.56 -37.35 6.05
C GLU A 798 23.25 -36.37 7.01
N SER A 799 24.44 -35.87 6.65
CA SER A 799 25.20 -34.90 7.42
C SER A 799 24.60 -33.48 7.40
N SER A 800 23.62 -33.19 6.54
CA SER A 800 23.10 -31.85 6.28
C SER A 800 22.68 -31.13 7.57
N GLN A 801 21.89 -31.79 8.41
CA GLN A 801 21.39 -31.21 9.66
C GLN A 801 22.53 -30.86 10.62
N ALA A 802 23.39 -31.84 10.94
CA ALA A 802 24.48 -31.68 11.90
C ALA A 802 25.50 -30.61 11.46
N VAL A 803 25.80 -30.52 10.17
CA VAL A 803 26.72 -29.50 9.62
C VAL A 803 26.13 -28.10 9.81
N ILE A 804 24.86 -27.90 9.47
CA ILE A 804 24.21 -26.59 9.57
C ILE A 804 24.02 -26.17 11.03
N GLU A 805 23.61 -27.09 11.91
CA GLU A 805 23.48 -26.81 13.35
C GLU A 805 24.80 -26.33 13.95
N LYS A 806 25.89 -27.03 13.67
CA LYS A 806 27.23 -26.68 14.14
C LYS A 806 27.69 -25.30 13.64
N MET A 807 27.30 -24.91 12.43
CA MET A 807 27.75 -23.66 11.82
C MET A 807 26.89 -22.46 12.19
N CYS A 808 25.59 -22.66 12.40
CA CYS A 808 24.63 -21.56 12.45
C CYS A 808 24.06 -21.28 13.85
N ILE A 809 23.92 -22.26 14.74
CA ILE A 809 23.31 -22.03 16.06
C ILE A 809 24.14 -21.03 16.88
N GLY A 810 23.46 -20.08 17.52
CA GLY A 810 24.06 -18.99 18.30
C GLY A 810 24.57 -17.81 17.47
N GLN A 811 24.48 -17.87 16.14
CA GLN A 811 24.88 -16.78 15.25
C GLN A 811 23.67 -15.94 14.84
N GLU A 812 23.82 -14.62 14.80
CA GLU A 812 22.81 -13.72 14.20
C GLU A 812 22.78 -13.87 12.67
N THR A 813 23.94 -14.07 12.05
CA THR A 813 24.11 -14.31 10.61
C THR A 813 24.94 -15.55 10.36
N CYS A 814 24.46 -16.44 9.51
CA CYS A 814 25.16 -17.65 9.09
C CYS A 814 25.29 -17.72 7.56
N ARG A 815 26.48 -18.09 7.07
CA ARG A 815 26.73 -18.33 5.64
C ARG A 815 27.30 -19.71 5.44
N VAL A 816 26.69 -20.48 4.55
CA VAL A 816 27.12 -21.86 4.27
C VAL A 816 27.21 -22.08 2.75
N THR A 817 28.32 -22.63 2.30
CA THR A 817 28.50 -23.02 0.90
C THR A 817 27.71 -24.29 0.59
N ALA A 818 26.87 -24.25 -0.44
CA ALA A 818 26.16 -25.39 -0.98
C ALA A 818 27.10 -26.23 -1.89
N SER A 819 28.01 -26.99 -1.28
CA SER A 819 28.98 -27.83 -2.01
C SER A 819 29.21 -29.18 -1.35
N LYS A 820 29.57 -30.16 -2.18
CA LYS A 820 29.81 -31.56 -1.76
C LYS A 820 30.87 -31.67 -0.66
N SER A 821 31.91 -30.83 -0.68
CA SER A 821 32.99 -30.85 0.32
C SER A 821 32.53 -30.49 1.73
N TYR A 822 31.44 -29.72 1.87
CA TYR A 822 30.89 -29.34 3.18
C TYR A 822 29.99 -30.41 3.79
N PHE A 823 29.38 -31.26 2.94
CA PHE A 823 28.41 -32.28 3.36
C PHE A 823 28.95 -33.71 3.22
N GLY A 824 30.26 -33.88 3.00
CA GLY A 824 30.97 -35.16 2.99
C GLY A 824 31.12 -35.77 1.60
N SER A 825 30.03 -36.24 0.98
CA SER A 825 30.02 -36.92 -0.33
C SER A 825 28.90 -36.40 -1.25
N ASP A 826 28.90 -36.80 -2.53
CA ASP A 826 27.80 -36.47 -3.46
C ASP A 826 26.59 -37.38 -3.20
N PRO A 827 25.48 -36.88 -2.62
CA PRO A 827 24.34 -37.74 -2.28
C PRO A 827 23.57 -38.21 -3.53
N CYS A 828 23.74 -37.55 -4.68
CA CYS A 828 23.13 -37.98 -5.95
C CYS A 828 23.99 -37.59 -7.15
N PRO A 829 24.83 -38.52 -7.63
CA PRO A 829 25.55 -38.36 -8.90
C PRO A 829 24.57 -38.05 -10.04
N SER A 830 24.97 -37.13 -10.92
CA SER A 830 24.20 -36.72 -12.11
C SER A 830 22.89 -35.95 -11.87
N GLN A 831 22.54 -35.63 -10.62
CA GLN A 831 21.45 -34.71 -10.30
C GLN A 831 21.97 -33.37 -9.81
N LEU A 832 21.18 -32.30 -10.00
CA LEU A 832 21.49 -30.97 -9.48
C LEU A 832 21.14 -30.90 -7.99
N LYS A 833 22.15 -30.76 -7.12
CA LYS A 833 21.93 -30.62 -5.68
C LYS A 833 21.55 -29.19 -5.30
N ARG A 834 20.72 -29.10 -4.27
CA ARG A 834 20.25 -27.86 -3.66
C ARG A 834 20.41 -27.97 -2.17
N LEU A 835 20.85 -26.89 -1.54
CA LEU A 835 20.85 -26.74 -0.09
C LEU A 835 19.61 -25.94 0.30
N TYR A 836 18.70 -26.53 1.10
CA TYR A 836 17.56 -25.84 1.70
C TYR A 836 17.73 -25.85 3.21
N VAL A 837 17.56 -24.71 3.87
CA VAL A 837 17.64 -24.58 5.33
C VAL A 837 16.49 -23.74 5.85
N GLU A 838 15.84 -24.17 6.94
CA GLU A 838 14.92 -23.39 7.77
C GLU A 838 15.48 -23.30 9.19
N ALA A 839 15.69 -22.08 9.67
CA ALA A 839 16.23 -21.77 10.99
C ALA A 839 15.24 -20.92 11.79
N VAL A 840 15.07 -21.24 13.08
CA VAL A 840 14.26 -20.46 14.02
C VAL A 840 15.12 -19.36 14.63
N CYS A 841 14.56 -18.16 14.69
CA CYS A 841 15.21 -17.00 15.31
C CYS A 841 14.62 -16.76 16.70
N PHE A 842 15.48 -16.50 17.67
CA PHE A 842 15.08 -16.19 19.04
C PHE A 842 15.99 -15.11 19.64
N PRO A 843 15.47 -14.21 20.50
CA PRO A 843 16.29 -13.22 21.21
C PRO A 843 17.46 -13.81 21.99
#